data_AF-B2IWJ9-F1
#
_entry.id   AF-B2IWJ9-F1
#
_cell.length_a   1.000
_cell.length_b   1.000
_cell.length_c   1.000
_cell.angle_alpha   90.00
_cell.angle_beta   90.00
_cell.angle_gamma   90.00
#
_symmetry.space_group_name_H-M   'P 1'
#
loop_
_entity.id
_entity.type
_entity.pdbx_description
1 polymer ?
#
loop_
_entity_poly.entity_id
_entity_poly.type
_entity_poly.pdbx_seq_one_letter_code
_entity_poly.pdbx_strand_id
1 'polypeptide(L)'
;MIDEQEIEKLWQAFKVLDVDGNGAISTDELGEVMRSLGQNPTETGLRDLIKEIDVDLSGTIDFDEFKTLMIAKVGDRESRLKLAFSAFDEDNSGQITAVELRTVMSQFGLTDAELKEMLQEVDHDGDGSIDFEEFCQLVLEESESKTGYKDSPISLESSLKTVATNNTPVADTTQPTLQEATSNTTPELAQLREQLVQHPNSPNQKRSGTSRLQMQIGLFRLIQGAAYRSFRESFSANHETHLRVKNLPYRITDFVEFVKQAIALYKGLGVVEEACYPVLDAVVESIADEYARLQERIKDWKTVAKTPEMLAEEKKILEARSKFANVKEKFAAGVEFAITIKKKSLSLGDIVEGVLAINELNRLRGIEMNEEMAPPPPKSEGNPRDYLFKWNRVILSQATEEVDGAMMPVAYWYEDFMPKLLAAFSVSTAADIQSNTIPDEAALDEWYDLTKKSGEFNRYGADVAENFLNCTAKEKLILKQAWRLTHHYLNGVQKRRERLEFGRESGALSQYVSFIDVYLNRTEVKDSQMRVSFPYYIGPAVWRFFHTTAEIVCTKTDIQQKTLMAIFKDFFQLFATMYPCPYCRHHLNMYVVQNKEVDMYPVEYLVLGRDPNLRDFEVSLEAKLSTVVDGSSLRLFFWKLHNTVSSSIARSEEWYHKDEKAFYTTRFWPSLDSELARANALRYTSIETARIYNIYGMLKPLARLTGVKTELPKLLQKGDENSLKEACIVAQNHIADLEEAVIRGEFLQETYYFDPDVVDKAPLFTPEEEEFARTGMFIEAA
;
A
#
# COMPACT_ATOMS: atom_id res chain seq x y z
N MET A 1 30.97 13.66 23.98
CA MET A 1 31.70 14.30 22.85
C MET A 1 32.45 13.23 22.06
N ILE A 2 32.50 13.35 20.74
CA ILE A 2 33.30 12.48 19.86
C ILE A 2 34.79 12.81 20.08
N ASP A 3 35.65 11.80 20.11
CA ASP A 3 37.10 11.94 20.28
C ASP A 3 37.71 12.85 19.19
N GLU A 4 38.65 13.73 19.55
CA GLU A 4 39.40 14.58 18.60
C GLU A 4 40.08 13.74 17.50
N GLN A 5 40.53 12.53 17.80
CA GLN A 5 41.12 11.61 16.81
C GLN A 5 40.07 11.05 15.85
N GLU A 6 38.81 10.88 16.28
CA GLU A 6 37.70 10.47 15.40
C GLU A 6 37.22 11.64 14.54
N ILE A 7 37.15 12.85 15.09
CA ILE A 7 36.87 14.07 14.31
C ILE A 7 37.95 14.27 13.25
N GLU A 8 39.23 14.07 13.60
CA GLU A 8 40.33 14.15 12.62
C GLU A 8 40.20 13.07 11.54
N LYS A 9 39.82 11.83 11.89
CA LYS A 9 39.57 10.78 10.88
C LYS A 9 38.41 11.13 9.96
N LEU A 10 37.30 11.65 10.50
CA LEU A 10 36.15 12.10 9.71
C LEU A 10 36.51 13.30 8.83
N TRP A 11 37.34 14.21 9.32
CA TRP A 11 37.86 15.34 8.56
C TRP A 11 38.79 14.91 7.41
N GLN A 12 39.64 13.90 7.65
CA GLN A 12 40.47 13.30 6.61
C GLN A 12 39.62 12.57 5.57
N ALA A 13 38.56 11.87 5.98
CA ALA A 13 37.60 11.25 5.05
C ALA A 13 36.82 12.29 4.24
N PHE A 14 36.39 13.37 4.89
CA PHE A 14 35.73 14.50 4.23
C PHE A 14 36.63 15.14 3.17
N LYS A 15 37.91 15.38 3.48
CA LYS A 15 38.89 15.90 2.51
C LYS A 15 39.20 14.97 1.34
N VAL A 16 38.98 13.66 1.50
CA VAL A 16 39.11 12.72 0.38
C VAL A 16 37.89 12.80 -0.54
N LEU A 17 36.74 13.22 0.00
CA LEU A 17 35.49 13.41 -0.73
C LEU A 17 35.38 14.80 -1.37
N ASP A 18 35.82 15.85 -0.67
CA ASP A 18 35.90 17.24 -1.17
C ASP A 18 37.15 17.40 -2.05
N VAL A 19 37.02 16.97 -3.32
CA VAL A 19 38.13 16.89 -4.27
C VAL A 19 38.56 18.29 -4.73
N ASP A 20 37.62 19.22 -4.85
CA ASP A 20 37.90 20.59 -5.26
C ASP A 20 38.30 21.53 -4.10
N GLY A 21 38.12 21.07 -2.85
CA GLY A 21 38.52 21.75 -1.62
C GLY A 21 37.64 22.95 -1.28
N ASN A 22 36.40 22.99 -1.77
CA ASN A 22 35.47 24.09 -1.56
C ASN A 22 34.80 24.06 -0.17
N GLY A 23 35.01 22.99 0.60
CA GLY A 23 34.47 22.80 1.95
C GLY A 23 33.09 22.15 2.01
N ALA A 24 32.58 21.62 0.90
CA ALA A 24 31.30 20.92 0.80
C ALA A 24 31.39 19.80 -0.26
N ILE A 25 30.74 18.66 -0.01
CA ILE A 25 30.74 17.51 -0.91
C ILE A 25 29.53 17.60 -1.85
N SER A 26 29.79 17.77 -3.14
CA SER A 26 28.76 17.74 -4.17
C SER A 26 28.31 16.32 -4.54
N THR A 27 27.18 16.21 -5.26
CA THR A 27 26.71 14.95 -5.87
C THR A 27 27.78 14.27 -6.71
N ASP A 28 28.53 15.09 -7.43
CA ASP A 28 29.50 14.63 -8.43
C ASP A 28 30.74 14.06 -7.72
N GLU A 29 31.21 14.75 -6.68
CA GLU A 29 32.35 14.35 -5.84
C GLU A 29 32.08 13.08 -5.03
N LEU A 30 30.91 13.01 -4.38
CA LEU A 30 30.45 11.79 -3.71
C LEU A 30 30.38 10.61 -4.69
N GLY A 31 29.88 10.87 -5.90
CA GLY A 31 29.81 9.88 -6.98
C GLY A 31 31.17 9.43 -7.47
N GLU A 32 32.13 10.34 -7.67
CA GLU A 32 33.50 10.01 -8.08
C GLU A 32 34.20 9.14 -7.05
N VAL A 33 34.09 9.44 -5.76
CA VAL A 33 34.73 8.65 -4.71
C VAL A 33 34.09 7.27 -4.60
N MET A 34 32.76 7.17 -4.59
CA MET A 34 32.07 5.87 -4.55
C MET A 34 32.41 5.01 -5.77
N ARG A 35 32.55 5.61 -6.96
CA ARG A 35 33.04 4.96 -8.19
C ARG A 35 34.49 4.51 -8.08
N SER A 36 35.35 5.32 -7.48
CA SER A 36 36.76 4.97 -7.22
C SER A 36 36.92 3.81 -6.22
N LEU A 37 35.93 3.62 -5.33
CA LEU A 37 35.84 2.54 -4.36
C LEU A 37 35.16 1.27 -4.90
N GLY A 38 34.82 1.24 -6.19
CA GLY A 38 34.23 0.09 -6.87
C GLY A 38 32.71 -0.04 -6.73
N GLN A 39 32.02 0.97 -6.19
CA GLN A 39 30.56 1.04 -6.23
C GLN A 39 30.09 1.83 -7.45
N ASN A 40 28.91 1.52 -7.98
CA ASN A 40 28.31 2.30 -9.07
C ASN A 40 27.02 2.94 -8.58
N PRO A 41 27.09 3.95 -7.69
CA PRO A 41 25.90 4.67 -7.27
C PRO A 41 25.32 5.44 -8.46
N THR A 42 23.99 5.40 -8.56
CA THR A 42 23.27 6.18 -9.56
C THR A 42 23.23 7.65 -9.14
N GLU A 43 23.18 8.57 -10.10
CA GLU A 43 23.04 10.01 -9.86
C GLU A 43 21.84 10.34 -8.95
N THR A 44 20.77 9.56 -9.03
CA THR A 44 19.62 9.66 -8.12
C THR A 44 19.94 9.14 -6.73
N GLY A 45 20.63 8.01 -6.57
CA GLY A 45 21.06 7.51 -5.25
C GLY A 45 22.02 8.46 -4.54
N LEU A 46 22.86 9.18 -5.28
CA LEU A 46 23.72 10.24 -4.76
C LEU A 46 22.90 11.46 -4.32
N ARG A 47 21.89 11.86 -5.11
CA ARG A 47 20.98 12.95 -4.77
C ARG A 47 20.04 12.63 -3.62
N ASP A 48 19.60 11.40 -3.47
CA ASP A 48 18.75 10.98 -2.34
C ASP A 48 19.59 10.90 -1.06
N LEU A 49 20.84 10.42 -1.16
CA LEU A 49 21.77 10.50 -0.04
C LEU A 49 21.98 11.96 0.38
N ILE A 50 22.27 12.85 -0.58
CA ILE A 50 22.45 14.28 -0.29
C ILE A 50 21.16 14.88 0.26
N LYS A 51 19.99 14.66 -0.33
CA LYS A 51 18.71 15.20 0.11
C LYS A 51 18.26 14.71 1.50
N GLU A 52 18.71 13.52 1.91
CA GLU A 52 18.47 13.02 3.27
C GLU A 52 19.32 13.72 4.34
N ILE A 53 20.39 14.41 3.94
CA ILE A 53 21.49 14.88 4.79
C ILE A 53 21.63 16.40 4.75
N ASP A 54 21.40 16.98 3.59
CA ASP A 54 21.45 18.39 3.23
C ASP A 54 20.32 19.13 3.95
N VAL A 55 20.64 19.60 5.15
CA VAL A 55 19.71 20.21 6.09
C VAL A 55 19.37 21.63 5.67
N ASP A 56 20.34 22.33 5.09
CA ASP A 56 20.17 23.69 4.60
C ASP A 56 19.66 23.77 3.15
N LEU A 57 19.46 22.62 2.51
CA LEU A 57 19.03 22.47 1.11
C LEU A 57 19.98 23.18 0.12
N SER A 58 21.26 23.26 0.46
CA SER A 58 22.32 23.82 -0.38
C SER A 58 22.59 22.99 -1.63
N GLY A 59 22.18 21.72 -1.65
CA GLY A 59 22.47 20.75 -2.70
C GLY A 59 23.85 20.09 -2.55
N THR A 60 24.53 20.32 -1.43
CA THR A 60 25.88 19.83 -1.11
C THR A 60 25.94 19.42 0.36
N ILE A 61 26.87 18.55 0.76
CA ILE A 61 27.02 18.12 2.16
C ILE A 61 28.20 18.84 2.79
N ASP A 62 27.97 19.68 3.79
CA ASP A 62 29.06 20.29 4.55
C ASP A 62 29.70 19.30 5.56
N PHE A 63 30.77 19.72 6.24
CA PHE A 63 31.48 18.83 7.16
C PHE A 63 30.64 18.40 8.38
N ASP A 64 29.78 19.27 8.90
CA ASP A 64 28.94 18.96 10.07
C ASP A 64 27.78 18.03 9.69
N GLU A 65 27.22 18.20 8.49
CA GLU A 65 26.23 17.30 7.90
C GLU A 65 26.84 15.91 7.58
N PHE A 66 28.04 15.88 6.98
CA PHE A 66 28.79 14.66 6.71
C PHE A 66 29.11 13.88 7.98
N LYS A 67 29.55 14.58 9.02
CA LYS A 67 29.84 14.00 10.34
C LYS A 67 28.60 13.36 10.94
N THR A 68 27.46 14.05 10.89
CA THR A 68 26.18 13.56 11.45
C THR A 68 25.66 12.33 10.71
N LEU A 69 25.78 12.29 9.38
CA LEU A 69 25.47 11.11 8.57
C LEU A 69 26.31 9.90 8.98
N MET A 70 27.63 10.06 9.00
CA MET A 70 28.56 8.95 9.18
C MET A 70 28.37 8.28 10.53
N ILE A 71 28.06 9.07 11.57
CA ILE A 71 27.72 8.58 12.91
C ILE A 71 26.39 7.81 12.91
N ALA A 72 25.37 8.29 12.18
CA ALA A 72 24.06 7.65 12.13
C ALA A 72 24.05 6.35 11.29
N LYS A 73 24.76 6.30 10.17
CA LYS A 73 24.73 5.16 9.21
C LYS A 73 25.82 4.11 9.45
N VAL A 74 27.02 4.52 9.87
CA VAL A 74 28.21 3.65 9.95
C VAL A 74 28.82 3.64 11.36
N GLY A 75 28.44 4.60 12.22
CA GLY A 75 28.84 4.64 13.61
C GLY A 75 28.41 3.38 14.36
N ASP A 76 29.27 2.95 15.27
CA ASP A 76 28.92 1.92 16.24
C ASP A 76 27.76 2.38 17.14
N ARG A 77 27.18 1.43 17.88
CA ARG A 77 26.07 1.70 18.80
C ARG A 77 26.38 2.86 19.75
N GLU A 78 27.60 2.92 20.25
CA GLU A 78 28.07 3.98 21.13
C GLU A 78 28.01 5.36 20.46
N SER A 79 28.44 5.49 19.20
CA SER A 79 28.40 6.75 18.45
C SER A 79 26.99 7.25 18.17
N ARG A 80 26.05 6.35 17.85
CA ARG A 80 24.61 6.72 17.67
C ARG A 80 23.96 7.17 18.97
N LEU A 81 24.25 6.47 20.07
CA LEU A 81 23.76 6.86 21.40
C LEU A 81 24.37 8.19 21.84
N LYS A 82 25.63 8.49 21.49
CA LYS A 82 26.24 9.81 21.74
C LYS A 82 25.53 10.92 20.97
N LEU A 83 25.13 10.66 19.72
CA LEU A 83 24.37 11.62 18.92
C LEU A 83 23.00 11.89 19.56
N ALA A 84 22.27 10.83 19.94
CA ALA A 84 21.02 10.95 20.67
C ALA A 84 21.18 11.70 22.00
N PHE A 85 22.15 11.30 22.82
CA PHE A 85 22.45 11.90 24.11
C PHE A 85 22.66 13.41 23.98
N SER A 86 23.46 13.83 22.99
CA SER A 86 23.70 15.24 22.70
C SER A 86 22.49 15.99 22.11
N ALA A 87 21.42 15.29 21.72
CA ALA A 87 20.16 15.91 21.32
C ALA A 87 19.24 16.16 22.53
N PHE A 88 19.43 15.44 23.63
CA PHE A 88 18.77 15.70 24.91
C PHE A 88 19.54 16.70 25.77
N ASP A 89 20.87 16.60 25.79
CA ASP A 89 21.79 17.49 26.51
C ASP A 89 21.98 18.81 25.75
N GLU A 90 21.01 19.73 25.88
CA GLU A 90 21.00 21.02 25.16
C GLU A 90 22.12 21.95 25.63
N ASP A 91 22.46 21.90 26.93
CA ASP A 91 23.49 22.74 27.52
C ASP A 91 24.92 22.17 27.41
N ASN A 92 25.05 20.95 26.87
CA ASN A 92 26.29 20.19 26.75
C ASN A 92 27.01 20.00 28.10
N SER A 93 26.25 19.88 29.18
CA SER A 93 26.77 19.60 30.52
C SER A 93 27.35 18.19 30.65
N GLY A 94 27.04 17.28 29.72
CA GLY A 94 27.42 15.88 29.77
C GLY A 94 26.49 15.03 30.64
N GLN A 95 25.39 15.61 31.11
CA GLN A 95 24.34 14.94 31.89
C GLN A 95 22.97 15.40 31.37
N ILE A 96 22.03 14.48 31.18
CA ILE A 96 20.67 14.84 30.82
C ILE A 96 19.89 15.08 32.10
N THR A 97 19.52 16.33 32.36
CA THR A 97 18.75 16.68 33.54
C THR A 97 17.28 16.24 33.40
N ALA A 98 16.59 16.10 34.55
CA ALA A 98 15.15 15.82 34.56
C ALA A 98 14.31 16.88 33.80
N VAL A 99 14.82 18.10 33.62
CA VAL A 99 14.15 19.16 32.86
C VAL A 99 14.32 18.96 31.36
N GLU A 100 15.53 18.70 30.90
CA GLU A 100 15.82 18.41 29.49
C GLU A 100 15.11 17.16 29.01
N LEU A 101 15.14 16.11 29.82
CA LEU A 101 14.43 14.88 29.53
C LEU A 101 12.91 15.10 29.48
N ARG A 102 12.36 15.92 30.38
CA ARG A 102 10.94 16.28 30.37
C ARG A 102 10.55 17.04 29.12
N THR A 103 11.40 17.95 28.62
CA THR A 103 11.11 18.74 27.42
C THR A 103 10.84 17.84 26.21
N VAL A 104 11.66 16.80 26.02
CA VAL A 104 11.49 15.84 24.92
C VAL A 104 10.38 14.82 25.25
N MET A 105 10.39 14.24 26.45
CA MET A 105 9.52 13.12 26.82
C MET A 105 8.05 13.54 27.08
N SER A 106 7.80 14.80 27.44
CA SER A 106 6.43 15.33 27.54
C SER A 106 5.72 15.35 26.18
N GLN A 107 6.46 15.45 25.08
CA GLN A 107 5.92 15.34 23.73
C GLN A 107 5.44 13.92 23.38
N PHE A 108 5.89 12.91 24.12
CA PHE A 108 5.46 11.51 24.00
C PHE A 108 4.40 11.11 25.03
N GLY A 109 3.89 12.08 25.80
CA GLY A 109 2.83 11.87 26.78
C GLY A 109 3.27 11.15 28.04
N LEU A 110 4.58 11.11 28.35
CA LEU A 110 5.04 10.68 29.68
C LEU A 110 4.54 11.68 30.73
N THR A 111 3.92 11.15 31.77
CA THR A 111 3.56 11.92 32.95
C THR A 111 4.78 12.16 33.85
N ASP A 112 4.72 13.22 34.66
CA ASP A 112 5.76 13.51 35.66
C ASP A 112 6.01 12.34 36.63
N ALA A 113 5.01 11.47 36.85
CA ALA A 113 5.14 10.27 37.67
C ALA A 113 5.94 9.17 36.95
N GLU A 114 5.63 8.90 35.68
CA GLU A 114 6.37 7.93 34.85
C GLU A 114 7.82 8.38 34.60
N LEU A 115 8.03 9.67 34.35
CA LEU A 115 9.36 10.26 34.20
C LEU A 115 10.19 10.10 35.49
N LYS A 116 9.57 10.31 36.65
CA LYS A 116 10.23 10.15 37.94
C LYS A 116 10.57 8.70 38.26
N GLU A 117 9.68 7.75 37.94
CA GLU A 117 9.95 6.32 38.08
C GLU A 117 11.09 5.90 37.14
N MET A 118 11.11 6.40 35.90
CA MET A 118 12.19 6.17 34.94
C MET A 118 13.54 6.69 35.45
N LEU A 119 13.57 7.92 35.97
CA LEU A 119 14.77 8.48 36.59
C LEU A 119 15.22 7.61 37.76
N GLN A 120 14.32 7.20 38.66
CA GLN A 120 14.67 6.37 39.83
C GLN A 120 15.24 4.98 39.50
N GLU A 121 14.94 4.43 38.33
CA GLU A 121 15.43 3.10 37.93
C GLU A 121 16.79 3.16 37.24
N VAL A 122 17.13 4.32 36.67
CA VAL A 122 18.28 4.51 35.78
C VAL A 122 19.39 5.33 36.42
N ASP A 123 19.01 6.34 37.22
CA ASP A 123 19.89 7.15 38.07
C ASP A 123 20.46 6.25 39.18
N HIS A 124 21.54 5.56 38.85
CA HIS A 124 22.18 4.55 39.68
C HIS A 124 23.06 5.19 40.75
N ASP A 125 23.57 6.39 40.49
CA ASP A 125 24.39 7.15 41.42
C ASP A 125 23.58 8.12 42.31
N GLY A 126 22.32 8.37 41.96
CA GLY A 126 21.34 9.15 42.72
C GLY A 126 21.52 10.65 42.59
N ASP A 127 22.17 11.14 41.54
CA ASP A 127 22.48 12.56 41.33
C ASP A 127 21.32 13.38 40.74
N GLY A 128 20.26 12.70 40.30
CA GLY A 128 19.05 13.29 39.75
C GLY A 128 19.14 13.66 38.26
N SER A 129 20.21 13.25 37.58
CA SER A 129 20.46 13.39 36.15
C SER A 129 20.71 12.01 35.53
N ILE A 130 20.85 11.94 34.21
CA ILE A 130 21.22 10.70 33.50
C ILE A 130 22.54 10.96 32.78
N ASP A 131 23.59 10.26 33.17
CA ASP A 131 24.86 10.30 32.45
C ASP A 131 24.85 9.43 31.18
N PHE A 132 25.91 9.47 30.38
CA PHE A 132 25.97 8.71 29.13
C PHE A 132 25.91 7.19 29.33
N GLU A 133 26.46 6.69 30.43
CA GLU A 133 26.57 5.27 30.73
C GLU A 133 25.22 4.71 31.22
N GLU A 134 24.50 5.52 32.00
CA GLU A 134 23.10 5.32 32.41
C GLU A 134 22.14 5.41 31.22
N PHE A 135 22.34 6.37 30.32
CA PHE A 135 21.58 6.51 29.06
C PHE A 135 21.73 5.29 28.14
N CYS A 136 22.92 4.68 28.08
CA CYS A 136 23.16 3.47 27.29
C CYS A 136 22.44 2.23 27.85
N GLN A 137 22.14 2.19 29.15
CA GLN A 137 21.40 1.10 29.80
C GLN A 137 19.89 1.20 29.59
N LEU A 138 19.39 2.42 29.37
CA LEU A 138 18.00 2.71 29.01
C LEU A 138 17.62 2.17 27.62
N VAL A 139 18.53 2.24 26.65
CA VAL A 139 18.32 1.76 25.27
C VAL A 139 18.80 0.31 25.14
N LEU A 140 17.88 -0.66 25.27
CA LEU A 140 18.17 -2.09 25.17
C LEU A 140 18.50 -2.50 23.73
N GLU A 141 19.48 -3.40 23.55
CA GLU A 141 19.84 -3.99 22.23
C GLU A 141 18.64 -4.64 21.51
N GLU A 142 17.66 -5.18 22.25
CA GLU A 142 16.45 -5.79 21.68
C GLU A 142 15.45 -4.75 21.13
N SER A 143 15.39 -3.54 21.71
CA SER A 143 14.52 -2.46 21.19
C SER A 143 15.01 -1.92 19.85
N GLU A 144 16.32 -1.92 19.61
CA GLU A 144 16.93 -1.53 18.33
C GLU A 144 16.60 -2.51 17.19
N SER A 145 16.34 -3.78 17.51
CA SER A 145 15.95 -4.80 16.53
C SER A 145 14.54 -4.62 15.97
N LYS A 146 13.67 -3.90 16.69
CA LYS A 146 12.26 -3.63 16.34
C LYS A 146 12.03 -2.22 15.79
N THR A 147 12.97 -1.28 15.97
CA THR A 147 12.82 0.14 15.56
C THR A 147 13.15 0.41 14.09
N GLY A 148 13.55 -0.60 13.31
CA GLY A 148 13.66 -0.49 11.85
C GLY A 148 15.08 -0.25 11.30
N TYR A 149 16.14 -0.42 12.08
CA TYR A 149 17.53 -0.20 11.66
C TYR A 149 18.11 -1.18 10.62
N LYS A 150 17.30 -2.06 10.00
CA LYS A 150 17.78 -2.92 8.90
C LYS A 150 17.44 -2.36 7.53
N ASP A 151 18.01 -1.21 7.21
CA ASP A 151 18.53 -1.04 5.86
C ASP A 151 19.88 -1.78 5.82
N SER A 152 19.99 -2.76 4.92
CA SER A 152 21.09 -3.73 4.90
C SER A 152 22.47 -3.07 5.07
N PRO A 153 23.33 -3.54 5.99
CA PRO A 153 24.68 -3.03 6.09
C PRO A 153 25.44 -3.41 4.81
N ILE A 154 25.81 -2.41 4.01
CA ILE A 154 26.91 -2.53 3.07
C ILE A 154 28.13 -2.85 3.95
N SER A 155 28.57 -4.11 3.93
CA SER A 155 29.73 -4.59 4.67
C SER A 155 30.99 -3.89 4.15
N LEU A 156 31.32 -2.74 4.74
CA LEU A 156 32.54 -1.99 4.42
C LEU A 156 33.80 -2.65 5.01
N GLU A 157 33.65 -3.51 6.03
CA GLU A 157 34.78 -4.10 6.74
C GLU A 157 35.38 -5.35 6.05
N SER A 158 34.59 -6.11 5.28
CA SER A 158 35.08 -7.39 4.72
C SER A 158 35.92 -7.25 3.45
N SER A 159 35.85 -6.10 2.77
CA SER A 159 36.49 -5.91 1.46
C SER A 159 37.93 -5.35 1.53
N LEU A 160 38.42 -4.97 2.72
CA LEU A 160 39.77 -4.41 2.90
C LEU A 160 40.91 -5.44 2.85
N LYS A 161 40.67 -6.71 2.48
CA LYS A 161 41.70 -7.75 2.49
C LYS A 161 41.99 -8.46 1.17
N THR A 162 41.33 -8.14 0.06
CA THR A 162 41.57 -8.92 -1.17
C THR A 162 41.53 -8.07 -2.44
N VAL A 163 42.56 -7.25 -2.66
CA VAL A 163 42.87 -6.70 -3.98
C VAL A 163 44.33 -7.01 -4.31
N ALA A 164 44.54 -8.18 -4.91
CA ALA A 164 45.70 -8.42 -5.75
C ALA A 164 45.32 -9.41 -6.86
N THR A 165 45.56 -8.98 -8.10
CA THR A 165 45.60 -9.77 -9.35
C THR A 165 44.25 -10.03 -10.04
N ASN A 166 43.91 -9.28 -11.10
CA ASN A 166 44.39 -9.52 -12.47
C ASN A 166 43.81 -8.51 -13.48
N ASN A 167 44.69 -8.03 -14.36
CA ASN A 167 44.40 -7.24 -15.57
C ASN A 167 44.16 -8.16 -16.77
N THR A 168 43.25 -7.81 -17.69
CA THR A 168 43.49 -7.59 -19.14
C THR A 168 42.19 -7.26 -19.92
N PRO A 169 42.26 -6.65 -21.14
CA PRO A 169 41.26 -5.70 -21.66
C PRO A 169 40.39 -6.22 -22.81
N VAL A 170 39.31 -5.48 -23.11
CA VAL A 170 38.38 -5.69 -24.23
C VAL A 170 38.68 -4.67 -25.36
N ALA A 171 38.57 -5.13 -26.61
CA ALA A 171 38.67 -4.31 -27.81
C ALA A 171 37.35 -4.29 -28.62
N ASP A 172 37.09 -3.11 -29.19
CA ASP A 172 36.23 -2.70 -30.31
C ASP A 172 36.12 -3.72 -31.48
N THR A 173 35.18 -3.70 -32.45
CA THR A 173 34.22 -2.73 -33.04
C THR A 173 33.32 -3.51 -34.02
N THR A 174 32.12 -3.02 -34.40
CA THR A 174 31.75 -2.56 -35.78
C THR A 174 30.24 -2.32 -35.98
N GLN A 175 29.94 -1.25 -36.73
CA GLN A 175 28.64 -0.72 -37.16
C GLN A 175 28.03 -1.50 -38.36
N PRO A 176 26.74 -1.29 -38.70
CA PRO A 176 26.25 -1.46 -40.06
C PRO A 176 25.80 -0.15 -40.75
N THR A 177 26.09 -0.08 -42.04
CA THR A 177 25.86 0.98 -43.02
C THR A 177 24.43 1.08 -43.54
N LEU A 178 24.01 2.31 -43.87
CA LEU A 178 22.79 2.71 -44.58
C LEU A 178 22.88 2.42 -46.09
N GLN A 179 21.79 1.96 -46.70
CA GLN A 179 21.54 2.05 -48.15
C GLN A 179 20.13 2.59 -48.44
N GLU A 180 20.09 3.46 -49.45
CA GLU A 180 18.98 4.30 -49.88
C GLU A 180 17.87 3.51 -50.61
N ALA A 181 16.61 3.90 -50.34
CA ALA A 181 15.44 3.38 -51.02
C ALA A 181 15.12 4.20 -52.28
N THR A 182 14.97 3.52 -53.42
CA THR A 182 14.26 4.06 -54.60
C THR A 182 12.91 3.38 -54.76
N SER A 183 11.94 4.20 -55.13
CA SER A 183 10.52 3.90 -55.31
C SER A 183 10.25 2.82 -56.35
N ASN A 184 9.45 1.82 -55.99
CA ASN A 184 8.49 1.17 -56.90
C ASN A 184 7.39 0.47 -56.09
N THR A 185 6.14 0.86 -56.36
CA THR A 185 4.89 0.32 -55.82
C THR A 185 4.81 -1.18 -56.07
N THR A 186 4.77 -1.97 -55.01
CA THR A 186 4.86 -3.44 -55.04
C THR A 186 3.52 -4.10 -54.66
N PRO A 187 3.29 -5.36 -55.10
CA PRO A 187 2.07 -6.17 -54.89
C PRO A 187 1.65 -6.35 -53.42
N GLU A 188 2.53 -6.01 -52.48
CA GLU A 188 2.29 -6.00 -51.03
C GLU A 188 1.14 -5.09 -50.63
N LEU A 189 0.96 -3.94 -51.29
CA LEU A 189 -0.17 -3.03 -51.04
C LEU A 189 -1.52 -3.60 -51.50
N ALA A 190 -1.50 -4.48 -52.52
CA ALA A 190 -2.69 -5.20 -52.97
C ALA A 190 -2.99 -6.39 -52.05
N GLN A 191 -1.96 -7.13 -51.60
CA GLN A 191 -2.08 -8.17 -50.59
C GLN A 191 -2.56 -7.63 -49.24
N LEU A 192 -2.10 -6.44 -48.82
CA LEU A 192 -2.59 -5.77 -47.62
C LEU A 192 -4.08 -5.42 -47.74
N ARG A 193 -4.52 -4.94 -48.92
CA ARG A 193 -5.93 -4.65 -49.19
C ARG A 193 -6.79 -5.90 -49.21
N GLU A 194 -6.27 -7.01 -49.72
CA GLU A 194 -6.98 -8.29 -49.77
C GLU A 194 -7.09 -8.94 -48.38
N GLN A 195 -6.05 -8.81 -47.55
CA GLN A 195 -6.06 -9.19 -46.14
C GLN A 195 -7.00 -8.30 -45.30
N LEU A 196 -7.04 -6.98 -45.56
CA LEU A 196 -7.98 -6.06 -44.92
C LEU A 196 -9.45 -6.36 -45.24
N VAL A 197 -9.74 -7.01 -46.37
CA VAL A 197 -11.10 -7.42 -46.77
C VAL A 197 -11.54 -8.73 -46.11
N GLN A 198 -10.60 -9.57 -45.64
CA GLN A 198 -10.88 -10.89 -45.05
C GLN A 198 -10.82 -10.93 -43.51
N HIS A 199 -10.56 -9.81 -42.83
CA HIS A 199 -10.43 -9.76 -41.36
C HIS A 199 -11.68 -9.19 -40.66
N PRO A 200 -11.95 -9.63 -39.40
CA PRO A 200 -13.22 -9.42 -38.72
C PRO A 200 -13.34 -8.01 -38.13
N ASN A 201 -13.30 -6.97 -38.98
CA ASN A 201 -13.88 -5.68 -38.64
C ASN A 201 -15.40 -5.79 -38.78
N SER A 202 -16.01 -6.62 -37.92
CA SER A 202 -17.44 -6.53 -37.73
C SER A 202 -17.70 -5.38 -36.76
N PRO A 203 -18.51 -4.37 -37.11
CA PRO A 203 -18.96 -3.33 -36.16
C PRO A 203 -19.81 -3.89 -35.00
N ASN A 204 -19.91 -5.22 -34.88
CA ASN A 204 -20.63 -6.00 -33.88
C ASN A 204 -19.73 -6.76 -32.90
N GLN A 205 -18.42 -6.48 -32.83
CA GLN A 205 -17.61 -7.03 -31.73
C GLN A 205 -18.16 -6.44 -30.43
N LYS A 206 -18.96 -7.23 -29.71
CA LYS A 206 -19.58 -6.85 -28.44
C LYS A 206 -18.48 -6.27 -27.57
N ARG A 207 -18.67 -5.02 -27.15
CA ARG A 207 -17.87 -4.39 -26.10
C ARG A 207 -17.82 -5.39 -24.92
N SER A 208 -16.67 -5.56 -24.29
CA SER A 208 -16.51 -6.43 -23.12
C SER A 208 -16.77 -5.61 -21.87
N GLY A 209 -18.04 -5.52 -21.49
CA GLY A 209 -18.45 -4.84 -20.26
C GLY A 209 -17.95 -5.56 -19.01
N THR A 210 -18.02 -4.87 -17.90
CA THR A 210 -17.78 -5.45 -16.58
C THR A 210 -18.95 -6.33 -16.19
N SER A 211 -18.65 -7.61 -15.91
CA SER A 211 -19.65 -8.61 -15.55
C SER A 211 -20.10 -8.49 -14.09
N ARG A 212 -21.14 -9.25 -13.72
CA ARG A 212 -21.52 -9.48 -12.32
C ARG A 212 -20.39 -10.09 -11.49
N LEU A 213 -19.68 -11.07 -12.05
CA LEU A 213 -18.60 -11.77 -11.35
C LEU A 213 -17.42 -10.83 -11.05
N GLN A 214 -17.06 -9.95 -11.98
CA GLN A 214 -16.00 -8.97 -11.76
C GLN A 214 -16.38 -7.96 -10.66
N MET A 215 -17.64 -7.52 -10.61
CA MET A 215 -18.17 -6.69 -9.51
C MET A 215 -18.14 -7.44 -8.17
N GLN A 216 -18.55 -8.71 -8.15
CA GLN A 216 -18.50 -9.56 -6.97
C GLN A 216 -17.06 -9.72 -6.45
N ILE A 217 -16.10 -10.04 -7.34
CA ILE A 217 -14.70 -10.19 -6.98
C ILE A 217 -14.15 -8.90 -6.38
N GLY A 218 -14.41 -7.74 -7.00
CA GLY A 218 -13.90 -6.46 -6.53
C GLY A 218 -14.34 -6.13 -5.10
N LEU A 219 -15.63 -6.24 -4.80
CA LEU A 219 -16.14 -5.95 -3.46
C LEU A 219 -15.82 -7.05 -2.43
N PHE A 220 -15.88 -8.32 -2.83
CA PHE A 220 -15.45 -9.45 -2.00
C PHE A 220 -14.01 -9.26 -1.52
N ARG A 221 -13.09 -8.95 -2.43
CA ARG A 221 -11.66 -8.75 -2.12
C ARG A 221 -11.46 -7.60 -1.15
N LEU A 222 -12.24 -6.53 -1.32
CA LEU A 222 -12.17 -5.37 -0.45
C LEU A 222 -12.62 -5.72 0.98
N ILE A 223 -13.76 -6.39 1.13
CA ILE A 223 -14.28 -6.80 2.45
C ILE A 223 -13.41 -7.89 3.09
N GLN A 224 -13.00 -8.92 2.33
CA GLN A 224 -12.11 -9.99 2.81
C GLN A 224 -10.79 -9.41 3.32
N GLY A 225 -10.21 -8.47 2.57
CA GLY A 225 -8.96 -7.82 2.98
C GLY A 225 -9.15 -6.96 4.22
N ALA A 226 -10.24 -6.21 4.33
CA ALA A 226 -10.52 -5.38 5.50
C ALA A 226 -10.74 -6.26 6.75
N ALA A 227 -11.54 -7.32 6.62
CA ALA A 227 -11.77 -8.34 7.64
C ALA A 227 -10.46 -8.91 8.18
N TYR A 228 -9.60 -9.35 7.25
CA TYR A 228 -8.30 -9.92 7.57
C TYR A 228 -7.43 -8.97 8.40
N ARG A 229 -7.40 -7.69 8.02
CA ARG A 229 -6.62 -6.66 8.70
C ARG A 229 -7.23 -6.27 10.06
N SER A 230 -8.55 -6.24 10.17
CA SER A 230 -9.26 -5.96 11.42
C SER A 230 -9.18 -7.09 12.44
N PHE A 231 -8.90 -8.32 12.00
CA PHE A 231 -8.76 -9.47 12.87
C PHE A 231 -7.33 -9.70 13.42
N ARG A 232 -6.39 -8.79 13.08
CA ARG A 232 -4.95 -8.98 13.31
C ARG A 232 -4.48 -8.52 14.70
N GLU A 233 -3.47 -9.20 15.24
CA GLU A 233 -2.79 -8.92 16.51
C GLU A 233 -1.73 -7.78 16.42
N SER A 234 -1.64 -6.97 15.35
CA SER A 234 -0.51 -6.03 15.23
C SER A 234 -0.64 -4.82 16.16
N PHE A 235 -0.02 -4.97 17.34
CA PHE A 235 0.14 -3.99 18.41
C PHE A 235 1.26 -2.97 18.13
N SER A 236 2.00 -3.05 17.04
CA SER A 236 3.17 -2.18 16.83
C SER A 236 2.80 -0.70 16.70
N ALA A 237 1.55 -0.37 16.33
CA ALA A 237 1.04 1.00 16.36
C ALA A 237 0.45 1.45 17.71
N ASN A 238 0.26 0.53 18.66
CA ASN A 238 -0.38 0.74 19.96
C ASN A 238 0.55 0.50 21.15
N HIS A 239 1.80 0.08 20.93
CA HIS A 239 2.85 0.12 21.93
C HIS A 239 3.24 1.60 22.16
N GLU A 240 2.38 2.26 22.92
CA GLU A 240 2.72 3.29 23.91
C GLU A 240 3.33 4.63 23.47
N THR A 241 3.41 4.98 22.19
CA THR A 241 3.49 6.41 21.85
C THR A 241 2.10 7.06 21.88
N HIS A 242 1.76 7.63 23.03
CA HIS A 242 0.53 8.37 23.30
C HIS A 242 0.45 9.73 22.59
N LEU A 243 0.46 9.73 21.25
CA LEU A 243 -0.10 10.83 20.50
C LEU A 243 -1.45 10.37 19.97
N ARG A 244 -2.51 10.89 20.60
CA ARG A 244 -3.92 10.58 20.34
C ARG A 244 -4.23 10.70 18.85
N VAL A 245 -4.32 9.60 18.12
CA VAL A 245 -4.75 9.66 16.72
C VAL A 245 -6.11 9.00 16.54
N LYS A 246 -7.12 9.85 16.30
CA LYS A 246 -8.47 9.48 15.83
C LYS A 246 -8.50 8.60 14.56
N ASN A 247 -7.35 8.35 13.94
CA ASN A 247 -7.16 7.72 12.63
C ASN A 247 -6.44 6.36 12.72
N LEU A 248 -6.55 5.64 13.85
CA LEU A 248 -6.06 4.25 13.89
C LEU A 248 -6.74 3.43 12.78
N PRO A 249 -5.96 2.70 11.97
CA PRO A 249 -6.52 1.86 10.94
C PRO A 249 -7.20 0.61 11.48
N TYR A 250 -8.05 -0.01 10.65
CA TYR A 250 -8.60 -1.35 10.85
C TYR A 250 -9.38 -1.61 12.15
N ARG A 251 -9.85 -0.55 12.82
CA ARG A 251 -10.73 -0.67 14.00
C ARG A 251 -11.95 -1.53 13.69
N ILE A 252 -12.28 -2.46 14.57
CA ILE A 252 -13.44 -3.34 14.39
C ILE A 252 -14.75 -2.54 14.30
N THR A 253 -14.81 -1.38 14.98
CA THR A 253 -15.94 -0.45 14.91
C THR A 253 -16.15 0.12 13.51
N ASP A 254 -15.05 0.49 12.86
CA ASP A 254 -15.07 1.04 11.50
C ASP A 254 -15.33 -0.09 10.50
N PHE A 255 -14.81 -1.29 10.76
CA PHE A 255 -15.03 -2.46 9.92
C PHE A 255 -16.50 -2.88 9.88
N VAL A 256 -17.21 -2.86 11.02
CA VAL A 256 -18.66 -3.10 11.10
C VAL A 256 -19.42 -2.13 10.21
N GLU A 257 -19.15 -0.82 10.34
CA GLU A 257 -19.84 0.19 9.52
C GLU A 257 -19.40 0.10 8.05
N PHE A 258 -18.14 -0.23 7.78
CA PHE A 258 -17.60 -0.37 6.44
C PHE A 258 -18.31 -1.49 5.67
N VAL A 259 -18.46 -2.66 6.27
CA VAL A 259 -19.19 -3.79 5.67
C VAL A 259 -20.64 -3.41 5.42
N LYS A 260 -21.30 -2.76 6.39
CA LYS A 260 -22.68 -2.30 6.25
C LYS A 260 -22.85 -1.33 5.09
N GLN A 261 -22.00 -0.31 4.98
CA GLN A 261 -22.07 0.68 3.89
C GLN A 261 -21.67 0.08 2.53
N ALA A 262 -20.70 -0.83 2.51
CA ALA A 262 -20.29 -1.56 1.32
C ALA A 262 -21.43 -2.42 0.74
N ILE A 263 -22.13 -3.17 1.60
CA ILE A 263 -23.27 -4.00 1.20
C ILE A 263 -24.47 -3.12 0.81
N ALA A 264 -24.72 -2.02 1.51
CA ALA A 264 -25.76 -1.05 1.14
C ALA A 264 -25.51 -0.44 -0.26
N LEU A 265 -24.26 -0.05 -0.54
CA LEU A 265 -23.86 0.44 -1.86
C LEU A 265 -24.11 -0.63 -2.93
N TYR A 266 -23.65 -1.86 -2.68
CA TYR A 266 -23.80 -2.97 -3.61
C TYR A 266 -25.26 -3.30 -3.96
N LYS A 267 -26.13 -3.33 -2.94
CA LYS A 267 -27.58 -3.49 -3.13
C LYS A 267 -28.15 -2.34 -3.96
N GLY A 268 -27.79 -1.10 -3.63
CA GLY A 268 -28.24 0.09 -4.35
C GLY A 268 -27.83 0.14 -5.83
N LEU A 269 -26.69 -0.46 -6.19
CA LEU A 269 -26.26 -0.56 -7.58
C LEU A 269 -27.14 -1.49 -8.42
N GLY A 270 -27.80 -2.47 -7.79
CA GLY A 270 -28.64 -3.45 -8.48
C GLY A 270 -27.84 -4.45 -9.31
N VAL A 271 -26.63 -4.81 -8.84
CA VAL A 271 -25.79 -5.84 -9.48
C VAL A 271 -26.42 -7.24 -9.34
N VAL A 272 -27.13 -7.47 -8.23
CA VAL A 272 -27.83 -8.73 -7.91
C VAL A 272 -29.33 -8.48 -7.72
N GLU A 273 -30.13 -9.53 -7.88
CA GLU A 273 -31.57 -9.49 -7.64
C GLU A 273 -31.91 -9.28 -6.15
N GLU A 274 -33.05 -8.64 -5.88
CA GLU A 274 -33.54 -8.40 -4.51
C GLU A 274 -33.72 -9.70 -3.70
N ALA A 275 -34.00 -10.82 -4.38
CA ALA A 275 -34.08 -12.13 -3.75
C ALA A 275 -32.78 -12.55 -3.03
N CYS A 276 -31.62 -12.03 -3.46
CA CYS A 276 -30.33 -12.31 -2.86
C CYS A 276 -30.03 -11.44 -1.62
N TYR A 277 -30.83 -10.39 -1.36
CA TYR A 277 -30.59 -9.46 -0.26
C TYR A 277 -30.50 -10.13 1.12
N PRO A 278 -31.32 -11.14 1.46
CA PRO A 278 -31.15 -11.86 2.73
C PRO A 278 -29.78 -12.52 2.90
N VAL A 279 -29.15 -12.99 1.82
CA VAL A 279 -27.80 -13.60 1.88
C VAL A 279 -26.74 -12.52 2.13
N LEU A 280 -26.89 -11.34 1.53
CA LEU A 280 -26.03 -10.18 1.77
C LEU A 280 -26.21 -9.63 3.20
N ASP A 281 -27.46 -9.50 3.65
CA ASP A 281 -27.81 -8.98 4.97
C ASP A 281 -27.30 -9.92 6.08
N ALA A 282 -27.25 -11.24 5.84
CA ALA A 282 -26.66 -12.20 6.78
C ALA A 282 -25.17 -11.93 7.10
N VAL A 283 -24.41 -11.31 6.18
CA VAL A 283 -23.02 -10.88 6.45
C VAL A 283 -23.02 -9.70 7.43
N VAL A 284 -23.91 -8.73 7.23
CA VAL A 284 -24.05 -7.54 8.08
C VAL A 284 -24.58 -7.93 9.48
N GLU A 285 -25.52 -8.86 9.53
CA GLU A 285 -26.05 -9.40 10.79
C GLU A 285 -24.99 -10.18 11.57
N SER A 286 -24.24 -11.07 10.90
CA SER A 286 -23.14 -11.84 11.51
C SER A 286 -22.14 -10.95 12.24
N ILE A 287 -21.72 -9.85 11.60
CA ILE A 287 -20.72 -8.94 12.17
C ILE A 287 -21.31 -8.05 13.26
N ALA A 288 -22.56 -7.61 13.11
CA ALA A 288 -23.26 -6.86 14.14
C ALA A 288 -23.45 -7.70 15.41
N ASP A 289 -23.83 -8.97 15.26
CA ASP A 289 -24.02 -9.90 16.38
C ASP A 289 -22.70 -10.20 17.10
N GLU A 290 -21.62 -10.48 16.37
CA GLU A 290 -20.32 -10.70 17.01
C GLU A 290 -19.77 -9.42 17.64
N TYR A 291 -20.00 -8.26 17.04
CA TYR A 291 -19.63 -6.99 17.66
C TYR A 291 -20.43 -6.73 18.95
N ALA A 292 -21.72 -7.08 18.99
CA ALA A 292 -22.51 -7.03 20.22
C ALA A 292 -21.96 -7.98 21.30
N ARG A 293 -21.61 -9.23 20.93
CA ARG A 293 -20.95 -10.18 21.84
C ARG A 293 -19.61 -9.67 22.35
N LEU A 294 -18.84 -9.00 21.51
CA LEU A 294 -17.59 -8.33 21.90
C LEU A 294 -17.84 -7.24 22.95
N GLN A 295 -18.83 -6.37 22.74
CA GLN A 295 -19.17 -5.31 23.70
C GLN A 295 -19.64 -5.87 25.04
N GLU A 296 -20.45 -6.92 25.03
CA GLU A 296 -20.89 -7.61 26.25
C GLU A 296 -19.71 -8.27 26.98
N ARG A 297 -18.83 -8.96 26.25
CA ARG A 297 -17.61 -9.59 26.79
C ARG A 297 -16.68 -8.58 27.43
N ILE A 298 -16.49 -7.42 26.80
CA ILE A 298 -15.71 -6.30 27.36
C ILE A 298 -16.29 -5.85 28.71
N LYS A 299 -17.61 -5.68 28.77
CA LYS A 299 -18.30 -5.21 29.97
C LYS A 299 -18.18 -6.19 31.13
N ASP A 300 -18.35 -7.48 30.86
CA ASP A 300 -18.44 -8.53 31.86
C ASP A 300 -17.14 -9.36 31.99
N TRP A 301 -16.02 -8.89 31.44
CA TRP A 301 -14.76 -9.64 31.40
C TRP A 301 -14.28 -10.14 32.77
N LYS A 302 -14.52 -9.36 33.83
CA LYS A 302 -14.10 -9.71 35.19
C LYS A 302 -14.90 -10.89 35.76
N THR A 303 -16.12 -11.10 35.28
CA THR A 303 -17.07 -12.08 35.81
C THR A 303 -17.33 -13.25 34.87
N VAL A 304 -17.04 -13.11 33.57
CA VAL A 304 -17.22 -14.17 32.58
C VAL A 304 -16.29 -15.35 32.86
N ALA A 305 -16.81 -16.57 32.70
CA ALA A 305 -16.01 -17.78 32.75
C ALA A 305 -15.03 -17.80 31.57
N LYS A 306 -13.72 -17.86 31.87
CA LYS A 306 -12.65 -17.82 30.86
C LYS A 306 -12.19 -19.22 30.49
N THR A 307 -11.99 -19.49 29.21
CA THR A 307 -11.34 -20.73 28.76
C THR A 307 -9.82 -20.66 29.01
N PRO A 308 -9.09 -21.79 29.00
CA PRO A 308 -7.63 -21.79 29.10
C PRO A 308 -6.94 -20.90 28.06
N GLU A 309 -7.51 -20.82 26.84
CA GLU A 309 -7.00 -20.00 25.74
C GLU A 309 -7.24 -18.50 26.00
N MET A 310 -8.41 -18.15 26.56
CA MET A 310 -8.68 -16.76 26.99
C MET A 310 -7.73 -16.32 28.10
N LEU A 311 -7.44 -17.20 29.07
CA LEU A 311 -6.48 -16.93 30.14
C LEU A 311 -5.05 -16.81 29.62
N ALA A 312 -4.67 -17.63 28.64
CA ALA A 312 -3.38 -17.53 28.00
C ALA A 312 -3.23 -16.18 27.27
N GLU A 313 -4.28 -15.73 26.58
CA GLU A 313 -4.28 -14.44 25.90
C GLU A 313 -4.31 -13.26 26.89
N GLU A 314 -5.09 -13.35 27.96
CA GLU A 314 -5.08 -12.39 29.08
C GLU A 314 -3.70 -12.27 29.71
N LYS A 315 -3.00 -13.39 29.91
CA LYS A 315 -1.64 -13.37 30.43
C LYS A 315 -0.69 -12.61 29.50
N LYS A 316 -0.74 -12.86 28.18
CA LYS A 316 0.04 -12.08 27.22
C LYS A 316 -0.33 -10.60 27.24
N ILE A 317 -1.61 -10.26 27.47
CA ILE A 317 -2.06 -8.87 27.58
C ILE A 317 -1.30 -8.25 28.76
N LEU A 318 -1.42 -8.86 29.93
CA LEU A 318 -0.84 -8.38 31.18
C LEU A 318 0.69 -8.29 31.15
N GLU A 319 1.36 -9.23 30.49
CA GLU A 319 2.82 -9.18 30.28
C GLU A 319 3.20 -7.98 29.42
N ALA A 320 2.46 -7.70 28.34
CA ALA A 320 2.64 -6.51 27.52
C ALA A 320 2.34 -5.21 28.28
N ARG A 321 1.28 -5.18 29.12
CA ARG A 321 0.95 -4.00 29.95
C ARG A 321 1.93 -3.70 31.07
N SER A 322 2.92 -4.57 31.31
CA SER A 322 3.81 -4.36 32.44
C SER A 322 4.51 -3.00 32.24
N LYS A 323 4.25 -2.06 33.16
CA LYS A 323 4.62 -0.62 33.08
C LYS A 323 6.07 -0.36 32.66
N PHE A 324 6.96 -1.33 32.86
CA PHE A 324 8.38 -1.25 32.54
C PHE A 324 8.68 -1.42 31.04
N ALA A 325 7.87 -2.17 30.28
CA ALA A 325 8.00 -2.22 28.82
C ALA A 325 7.61 -0.86 28.19
N ASN A 326 6.55 -0.25 28.73
CA ASN A 326 5.98 1.04 28.30
C ASN A 326 6.93 2.21 28.38
N VAL A 327 7.54 2.40 29.55
CA VAL A 327 8.46 3.51 29.77
C VAL A 327 9.68 3.39 28.86
N LYS A 328 10.20 2.18 28.65
CA LYS A 328 11.37 1.92 27.78
C LYS A 328 11.06 2.14 26.30
N GLU A 329 9.88 1.77 25.82
CA GLU A 329 9.51 1.97 24.43
C GLU A 329 9.20 3.44 24.10
N LYS A 330 8.50 4.15 24.99
CA LYS A 330 8.33 5.61 24.87
C LYS A 330 9.68 6.33 24.84
N PHE A 331 10.61 5.91 25.70
CA PHE A 331 11.96 6.46 25.74
C PHE A 331 12.71 6.21 24.42
N ALA A 332 12.67 4.98 23.90
CA ALA A 332 13.27 4.64 22.61
C ALA A 332 12.68 5.47 21.45
N ALA A 333 11.36 5.69 21.43
CA ALA A 333 10.73 6.57 20.44
C ALA A 333 11.16 8.03 20.58
N GLY A 334 11.28 8.54 21.82
CA GLY A 334 11.82 9.88 22.09
C GLY A 334 13.27 10.03 21.65
N VAL A 335 14.09 8.99 21.78
CA VAL A 335 15.48 8.94 21.30
C VAL A 335 15.55 9.04 19.78
N GLU A 336 14.77 8.24 19.05
CA GLU A 336 14.69 8.30 17.59
C GLU A 336 14.27 9.68 17.08
N PHE A 337 13.32 10.28 17.78
CA PHE A 337 12.84 11.60 17.46
C PHE A 337 13.90 12.68 17.71
N ALA A 338 14.61 12.61 18.84
CA ALA A 338 15.70 13.54 19.14
C ALA A 338 16.83 13.44 18.09
N ILE A 339 17.18 12.22 17.65
CA ILE A 339 18.11 11.99 16.54
C ILE A 339 17.58 12.64 15.26
N THR A 340 16.29 12.48 14.96
CA THR A 340 15.68 13.03 13.74
C THR A 340 15.61 14.55 13.75
N ILE A 341 15.30 15.18 14.88
CA ILE A 341 15.35 16.64 15.05
C ILE A 341 16.76 17.14 14.78
N LYS A 342 17.75 16.49 15.41
CA LYS A 342 19.15 16.88 15.30
C LYS A 342 19.68 16.68 13.88
N LYS A 343 19.25 15.62 13.19
CA LYS A 343 19.53 15.38 11.77
C LYS A 343 18.97 16.51 10.89
N LYS A 344 17.91 17.19 11.31
CA LYS A 344 17.24 18.25 10.53
C LYS A 344 17.52 19.66 11.04
N SER A 345 18.43 19.84 12.00
CA SER A 345 18.74 21.13 12.67
C SER A 345 17.49 21.92 13.10
N LEU A 346 16.41 21.22 13.46
CA LEU A 346 15.17 21.84 13.94
C LEU A 346 15.28 22.12 15.45
N SER A 347 14.60 23.16 15.94
CA SER A 347 14.47 23.35 17.39
C SER A 347 13.19 22.67 17.90
N LEU A 348 13.21 22.19 19.15
CA LEU A 348 12.03 21.59 19.81
C LEU A 348 10.81 22.53 19.84
N GLY A 349 11.01 23.84 19.73
CA GLY A 349 9.96 24.87 19.71
C GLY A 349 9.26 25.05 18.35
N ASP A 350 9.84 24.58 17.26
CA ASP A 350 9.31 24.76 15.89
C ASP A 350 8.25 23.72 15.51
N ILE A 351 8.01 22.74 16.38
CA ILE A 351 7.24 21.56 16.02
C ILE A 351 5.83 21.64 16.59
N VAL A 352 4.86 21.79 15.69
CA VAL A 352 3.43 21.71 16.04
C VAL A 352 3.11 20.27 16.45
N GLU A 353 2.42 20.09 17.59
CA GLU A 353 2.01 18.81 18.20
C GLU A 353 1.43 17.79 17.20
N GLY A 354 0.78 18.25 16.13
CA GLY A 354 0.24 17.42 15.05
C GLY A 354 1.28 16.81 14.10
N VAL A 355 2.44 17.44 13.91
CA VAL A 355 3.51 16.94 13.01
C VAL A 355 4.23 15.74 13.65
N LEU A 356 4.42 15.78 14.97
CA LEU A 356 5.00 14.69 15.76
C LEU A 356 4.14 13.44 15.72
N ALA A 357 2.84 13.62 15.97
CA ALA A 357 1.87 12.53 15.97
C ALA A 357 1.85 11.82 14.61
N ILE A 358 2.04 12.58 13.52
CA ILE A 358 2.04 12.02 12.17
C ILE A 358 3.37 11.36 11.83
N ASN A 359 4.51 11.94 12.23
CA ASN A 359 5.83 11.35 11.98
C ASN A 359 5.99 10.03 12.74
N GLU A 360 5.60 9.98 14.01
CA GLU A 360 5.65 8.75 14.79
C GLU A 360 4.71 7.70 14.22
N LEU A 361 3.48 8.08 13.87
CA LEU A 361 2.54 7.18 13.22
C LEU A 361 3.05 6.67 11.86
N ASN A 362 3.81 7.46 11.11
CA ASN A 362 4.46 7.01 9.89
C ASN A 362 5.66 6.08 10.15
N ARG A 363 6.43 6.31 11.23
CA ARG A 363 7.50 5.40 11.69
C ARG A 363 6.92 4.03 12.06
N LEU A 364 5.86 4.00 12.87
CA LEU A 364 5.18 2.76 13.27
C LEU A 364 4.57 2.02 12.08
N ARG A 365 3.98 2.75 11.12
CA ARG A 365 3.53 2.17 9.84
C ARG A 365 4.68 1.55 9.05
N GLY A 366 5.85 2.18 9.03
CA GLY A 366 7.06 1.66 8.38
C GLY A 366 7.55 0.37 9.04
N ILE A 367 7.53 0.30 10.37
CA ILE A 367 7.86 -0.92 11.13
C ILE A 367 6.89 -2.04 10.80
N GLU A 368 5.57 -1.78 10.84
CA GLU A 368 4.56 -2.78 10.47
C GLU A 368 4.75 -3.27 9.02
N MET A 369 5.07 -2.36 8.10
CA MET A 369 5.37 -2.69 6.72
C MET A 369 6.63 -3.57 6.58
N ASN A 370 7.69 -3.27 7.35
CA ASN A 370 8.92 -4.06 7.35
C ASN A 370 8.70 -5.45 7.97
N GLU A 371 7.91 -5.56 9.05
CA GLU A 371 7.52 -6.83 9.65
C GLU A 371 6.65 -7.69 8.71
N GLU A 372 5.86 -7.04 7.84
CA GLU A 372 5.12 -7.71 6.76
C GLU A 372 6.03 -8.24 5.65
N MET A 373 7.10 -7.53 5.35
CA MET A 373 8.09 -7.95 4.34
C MET A 373 9.09 -8.96 4.89
N ALA A 374 9.18 -9.10 6.22
CA ALA A 374 10.00 -10.13 6.84
C ALA A 374 9.51 -11.52 6.43
N PRO A 375 10.43 -12.49 6.20
CA PRO A 375 10.04 -13.86 5.89
C PRO A 375 9.14 -14.41 6.99
N PRO A 376 8.09 -15.17 6.64
CA PRO A 376 7.21 -15.76 7.63
C PRO A 376 8.01 -16.65 8.58
N PRO A 377 7.62 -16.74 9.86
CA PRO A 377 8.29 -17.62 10.80
C PRO A 377 8.13 -19.09 10.35
N PRO A 378 8.98 -19.99 10.86
CA PRO A 378 8.95 -21.40 10.47
C PRO A 378 7.57 -22.02 10.66
N LYS A 379 7.22 -22.94 9.75
CA LYS A 379 5.92 -23.61 9.74
C LYS A 379 5.67 -24.30 11.07
N SER A 380 4.50 -24.05 11.66
CA SER A 380 4.15 -24.68 12.93
C SER A 380 3.81 -26.16 12.75
N GLU A 381 4.27 -26.97 13.70
CA GLU A 381 3.90 -28.38 13.79
C GLU A 381 2.52 -28.55 14.47
N GLY A 382 1.80 -29.63 14.14
CA GLY A 382 0.51 -29.98 14.74
C GLY A 382 -0.68 -29.93 13.79
N ASN A 383 -1.89 -30.14 14.32
CA ASN A 383 -3.12 -30.11 13.54
C ASN A 383 -3.54 -28.64 13.29
N PRO A 384 -3.69 -28.19 12.04
CA PRO A 384 -4.13 -26.83 11.74
C PRO A 384 -5.46 -26.44 12.39
N ARG A 385 -6.36 -27.40 12.59
CA ARG A 385 -7.68 -27.17 13.22
C ARG A 385 -7.58 -26.72 14.68
N ASP A 386 -6.47 -27.00 15.37
CA ASP A 386 -6.27 -26.54 16.75
C ASP A 386 -6.23 -25.00 16.84
N TYR A 387 -5.95 -24.31 15.72
CA TYR A 387 -5.99 -22.86 15.65
C TYR A 387 -7.39 -22.27 15.85
N LEU A 388 -8.45 -23.01 15.52
CA LEU A 388 -9.84 -22.54 15.65
C LEU A 388 -10.25 -22.25 17.10
N PHE A 389 -9.62 -22.93 18.07
CA PHE A 389 -9.89 -22.74 19.49
C PHE A 389 -9.22 -21.50 20.10
N LYS A 390 -8.37 -20.79 19.34
CA LYS A 390 -7.67 -19.60 19.80
C LYS A 390 -8.59 -18.37 19.81
N TRP A 391 -8.13 -17.37 20.55
CA TRP A 391 -8.74 -16.05 20.65
C TRP A 391 -7.72 -15.00 20.24
N ASN A 392 -8.13 -14.07 19.38
CA ASN A 392 -7.26 -12.98 18.93
C ASN A 392 -7.82 -11.65 19.38
N ARG A 393 -6.95 -10.72 19.74
CA ARG A 393 -7.36 -9.37 20.12
C ARG A 393 -7.80 -8.56 18.90
N VAL A 394 -8.64 -7.56 19.13
CA VAL A 394 -9.14 -6.66 18.08
C VAL A 394 -9.03 -5.20 18.51
N ILE A 395 -8.89 -4.31 17.53
CA ILE A 395 -8.71 -2.86 17.76
C ILE A 395 -10.08 -2.18 17.89
N LEU A 396 -10.27 -1.37 18.93
CA LEU A 396 -11.51 -0.63 19.19
C LEU A 396 -11.37 0.88 18.87
N SER A 397 -12.49 1.61 18.88
CA SER A 397 -12.53 3.07 18.66
C SER A 397 -11.90 3.91 19.78
N GLN A 398 -11.96 3.42 21.02
CA GLN A 398 -11.29 4.03 22.17
C GLN A 398 -9.87 3.46 22.25
N ALA A 399 -8.96 4.09 21.52
CA ALA A 399 -7.53 3.75 21.44
C ALA A 399 -6.76 3.84 22.77
N THR A 400 -7.42 4.18 23.88
CA THR A 400 -6.76 4.61 25.13
C THR A 400 -6.71 3.56 26.22
N GLU A 401 -7.36 2.41 26.07
CA GLU A 401 -7.30 1.38 27.11
C GLU A 401 -7.12 0.04 26.43
N GLU A 402 -6.12 -0.69 26.90
CA GLU A 402 -6.06 -2.12 26.68
C GLU A 402 -7.30 -2.65 27.41
N VAL A 403 -8.42 -2.76 26.70
CA VAL A 403 -9.67 -3.19 27.29
C VAL A 403 -9.59 -4.68 27.48
N ASP A 404 -9.65 -5.10 28.73
CA ASP A 404 -9.74 -6.51 29.07
C ASP A 404 -10.95 -7.14 28.36
N GLY A 405 -10.72 -8.19 27.58
CA GLY A 405 -11.76 -8.87 26.81
C GLY A 405 -12.03 -8.35 25.40
N ALA A 406 -11.26 -7.37 24.92
CA ALA A 406 -11.27 -6.93 23.51
C ALA A 406 -10.63 -7.97 22.56
N MET A 407 -11.20 -9.17 22.54
CA MET A 407 -10.76 -10.31 21.76
C MET A 407 -11.95 -10.97 21.07
N MET A 408 -11.75 -11.55 19.90
CA MET A 408 -12.75 -12.31 19.14
C MET A 408 -12.25 -13.76 18.94
N PRO A 409 -13.15 -14.75 18.94
CA PRO A 409 -12.76 -16.14 18.72
C PRO A 409 -12.30 -16.35 17.28
N VAL A 410 -11.23 -17.12 17.07
CA VAL A 410 -10.74 -17.43 15.71
C VAL A 410 -11.79 -18.18 14.90
N ALA A 411 -12.52 -19.10 15.54
CA ALA A 411 -13.61 -19.83 14.91
C ALA A 411 -14.66 -18.92 14.23
N TYR A 412 -14.94 -17.72 14.75
CA TYR A 412 -15.93 -16.82 14.14
C TYR A 412 -15.60 -16.51 12.67
N TRP A 413 -14.33 -16.25 12.36
CA TRP A 413 -13.91 -15.88 11.00
C TRP A 413 -13.97 -17.05 10.03
N TYR A 414 -13.60 -18.24 10.50
CA TYR A 414 -13.59 -19.47 9.69
C TYR A 414 -14.98 -20.05 9.50
N GLU A 415 -15.80 -20.09 10.54
CA GLU A 415 -17.03 -20.89 10.60
C GLU A 415 -18.30 -20.08 10.33
N ASP A 416 -18.26 -18.75 10.52
CA ASP A 416 -19.40 -17.85 10.38
C ASP A 416 -19.17 -16.73 9.33
N PHE A 417 -18.23 -15.82 9.55
CA PHE A 417 -18.05 -14.63 8.70
C PHE A 417 -17.62 -15.00 7.26
N MET A 418 -16.51 -15.73 7.09
CA MET A 418 -15.99 -16.03 5.75
C MET A 418 -16.96 -16.89 4.92
N PRO A 419 -17.61 -17.94 5.46
CA PRO A 419 -18.62 -18.68 4.73
C PRO A 419 -19.81 -17.82 4.27
N LYS A 420 -20.31 -16.92 5.12
CA LYS A 420 -21.38 -15.98 4.76
C LYS A 420 -20.93 -15.00 3.68
N LEU A 421 -19.70 -14.47 3.79
CA LEU A 421 -19.12 -13.57 2.81
C LEU A 421 -18.99 -14.25 1.43
N LEU A 422 -18.44 -15.46 1.39
CA LEU A 422 -18.29 -16.25 0.15
C LEU A 422 -19.65 -16.56 -0.49
N ALA A 423 -20.66 -16.92 0.33
CA ALA A 423 -22.03 -17.14 -0.15
C ALA A 423 -22.64 -15.86 -0.75
N ALA A 424 -22.52 -14.73 -0.05
CA ALA A 424 -23.07 -13.44 -0.48
C ALA A 424 -22.51 -12.97 -1.84
N PHE A 425 -21.25 -13.27 -2.13
CA PHE A 425 -20.60 -12.95 -3.40
C PHE A 425 -20.63 -14.10 -4.43
N SER A 426 -21.35 -15.18 -4.14
CA SER A 426 -21.60 -16.30 -5.05
C SER A 426 -23.05 -16.38 -5.54
N VAL A 427 -23.91 -15.45 -5.13
CA VAL A 427 -25.31 -15.36 -5.56
C VAL A 427 -25.54 -14.11 -6.42
N SER A 428 -26.35 -14.24 -7.47
CA SER A 428 -26.75 -13.11 -8.33
C SER A 428 -28.26 -13.09 -8.61
N THR A 429 -28.87 -14.27 -8.66
CA THR A 429 -30.28 -14.51 -8.94
C THR A 429 -30.93 -15.40 -7.88
N ALA A 430 -32.27 -15.44 -7.83
CA ALA A 430 -33.00 -16.35 -6.94
C ALA A 430 -32.60 -17.83 -7.12
N ALA A 431 -32.26 -18.25 -8.35
CA ALA A 431 -31.82 -19.62 -8.64
C ALA A 431 -30.43 -19.95 -8.08
N ASP A 432 -29.56 -18.94 -7.95
CA ASP A 432 -28.21 -19.12 -7.41
C ASP A 432 -28.24 -19.41 -5.91
N ILE A 433 -29.27 -18.97 -5.19
CA ILE A 433 -29.34 -19.07 -3.72
C ILE A 433 -29.26 -20.53 -3.30
N GLN A 434 -30.13 -21.39 -3.83
CA GLN A 434 -30.14 -22.80 -3.44
C GLN A 434 -28.80 -23.48 -3.77
N SER A 435 -28.30 -23.30 -4.99
CA SER A 435 -27.08 -23.95 -5.48
C SER A 435 -25.78 -23.47 -4.83
N ASN A 436 -25.79 -22.27 -4.24
CA ASN A 436 -24.61 -21.67 -3.60
C ASN A 436 -24.75 -21.50 -2.09
N THR A 437 -25.86 -21.91 -1.45
CA THR A 437 -25.99 -21.83 0.02
C THR A 437 -26.26 -23.18 0.68
N ILE A 438 -26.75 -24.16 -0.07
CA ILE A 438 -27.05 -25.49 0.43
C ILE A 438 -26.06 -26.48 -0.22
N PRO A 439 -25.23 -27.18 0.57
CA PRO A 439 -24.24 -28.10 0.01
C PRO A 439 -24.92 -29.36 -0.54
N ASP A 440 -24.63 -29.67 -1.81
CA ASP A 440 -24.93 -30.94 -2.46
C ASP A 440 -23.61 -31.65 -2.76
N GLU A 441 -23.28 -32.67 -1.97
CA GLU A 441 -21.98 -33.34 -2.03
C GLU A 441 -21.71 -33.99 -3.39
N ALA A 442 -22.73 -34.59 -4.02
CA ALA A 442 -22.56 -35.22 -5.32
C ALA A 442 -22.26 -34.19 -6.42
N ALA A 443 -22.96 -33.06 -6.41
CA ALA A 443 -22.72 -31.97 -7.36
C ALA A 443 -21.37 -31.27 -7.13
N LEU A 444 -20.90 -31.23 -5.87
CA LEU A 444 -19.61 -30.67 -5.50
C LEU A 444 -18.45 -31.57 -5.95
N ASP A 445 -18.59 -32.89 -5.77
CA ASP A 445 -17.59 -33.86 -6.24
C ASP A 445 -17.54 -33.91 -7.77
N GLU A 446 -18.69 -33.83 -8.46
CA GLU A 446 -18.74 -33.70 -9.92
C GLU A 446 -18.03 -32.43 -10.41
N TRP A 447 -18.30 -31.28 -9.76
CA TRP A 447 -17.60 -30.04 -10.07
C TRP A 447 -16.09 -30.18 -9.90
N TYR A 448 -15.64 -30.77 -8.79
CA TYR A 448 -14.23 -31.00 -8.51
C TYR A 448 -13.57 -31.87 -9.59
N ASP A 449 -14.20 -32.99 -9.98
CA ASP A 449 -13.67 -33.89 -11.00
C ASP A 449 -13.56 -33.20 -12.37
N LEU A 450 -14.56 -32.38 -12.73
CA LEU A 450 -14.54 -31.60 -13.97
C LEU A 450 -13.42 -30.55 -13.97
N THR A 451 -13.27 -29.79 -12.88
CA THR A 451 -12.23 -28.75 -12.73
C THR A 451 -10.83 -29.36 -12.63
N LYS A 452 -10.68 -30.51 -11.99
CA LYS A 452 -9.41 -31.25 -11.96
C LYS A 452 -9.04 -31.78 -13.35
N LYS A 453 -10.02 -32.32 -14.09
CA LYS A 453 -9.83 -32.83 -15.45
C LYS A 453 -9.52 -31.73 -16.46
N SER A 454 -10.07 -30.53 -16.29
CA SER A 454 -9.72 -29.36 -17.12
C SER A 454 -8.31 -28.85 -16.87
N GLY A 455 -7.68 -29.27 -15.76
CA GLY A 455 -6.32 -28.87 -15.38
C GLY A 455 -6.25 -27.51 -14.69
N GLU A 456 -7.38 -26.93 -14.30
CA GLU A 456 -7.46 -25.62 -13.64
C GLU A 456 -6.69 -25.57 -12.31
N PHE A 457 -6.61 -26.70 -11.59
CA PHE A 457 -5.86 -26.78 -10.33
C PHE A 457 -4.34 -26.95 -10.52
N ASN A 458 -3.86 -27.28 -11.72
CA ASN A 458 -2.48 -27.74 -11.93
C ASN A 458 -1.42 -26.69 -11.55
N ARG A 459 -1.72 -25.39 -11.70
CA ARG A 459 -0.75 -24.31 -11.39
C ARG A 459 -0.94 -23.69 -10.00
N TYR A 460 -2.18 -23.45 -9.55
CA TYR A 460 -2.46 -22.65 -8.35
C TYR A 460 -3.50 -23.23 -7.39
N GLY A 461 -3.94 -24.48 -7.60
CA GLY A 461 -4.97 -25.13 -6.78
C GLY A 461 -4.55 -26.51 -6.29
N ALA A 462 -3.25 -26.76 -6.14
CA ALA A 462 -2.74 -28.06 -5.70
C ALA A 462 -3.26 -28.43 -4.29
N ASP A 463 -3.35 -27.44 -3.40
CA ASP A 463 -3.93 -27.59 -2.06
C ASP A 463 -5.38 -28.06 -2.08
N VAL A 464 -6.19 -27.49 -2.99
CA VAL A 464 -7.56 -27.94 -3.24
C VAL A 464 -7.57 -29.33 -3.87
N ALA A 465 -6.75 -29.56 -4.88
CA ALA A 465 -6.66 -30.84 -5.58
C ALA A 465 -6.30 -32.00 -4.64
N GLU A 466 -5.48 -31.75 -3.63
CA GLU A 466 -5.01 -32.74 -2.65
C GLU A 466 -6.03 -32.99 -1.53
N ASN A 467 -6.71 -31.95 -1.04
CA ASN A 467 -7.47 -32.02 0.22
C ASN A 467 -8.99 -31.93 0.07
N PHE A 468 -9.53 -31.53 -1.08
CA PHE A 468 -10.97 -31.31 -1.27
C PHE A 468 -11.84 -32.53 -0.92
N LEU A 469 -11.41 -33.73 -1.29
CA LEU A 469 -12.18 -34.96 -1.00
C LEU A 469 -12.20 -35.33 0.49
N ASN A 470 -11.28 -34.78 1.30
CA ASN A 470 -11.24 -34.98 2.75
C ASN A 470 -12.13 -33.98 3.51
N CYS A 471 -12.73 -33.02 2.81
CA CYS A 471 -13.56 -31.97 3.38
C CYS A 471 -15.02 -32.43 3.52
N THR A 472 -15.71 -31.90 4.52
CA THR A 472 -17.18 -32.02 4.67
C THR A 472 -17.91 -31.32 3.52
N ALA A 473 -19.18 -31.66 3.29
CA ALA A 473 -19.97 -31.01 2.24
C ALA A 473 -20.05 -29.47 2.38
N LYS A 474 -20.08 -28.94 3.61
CA LYS A 474 -20.04 -27.49 3.88
C LYS A 474 -18.68 -26.88 3.50
N GLU A 475 -17.57 -27.52 3.89
CA GLU A 475 -16.22 -27.08 3.55
C GLU A 475 -16.00 -27.16 2.02
N LYS A 476 -16.46 -28.21 1.35
CA LYS A 476 -16.43 -28.34 -0.13
C LYS A 476 -17.14 -27.17 -0.82
N LEU A 477 -18.32 -26.77 -0.33
CA LEU A 477 -19.04 -25.61 -0.87
C LEU A 477 -18.24 -24.31 -0.71
N ILE A 478 -17.67 -24.08 0.48
CA ILE A 478 -16.79 -22.92 0.76
C ILE A 478 -15.61 -22.89 -0.21
N LEU A 479 -14.95 -24.02 -0.43
CA LEU A 479 -13.80 -24.13 -1.35
C LEU A 479 -14.19 -23.86 -2.81
N LYS A 480 -15.36 -24.34 -3.24
CA LYS A 480 -15.90 -24.04 -4.59
C LYS A 480 -16.16 -22.55 -4.78
N GLN A 481 -16.77 -21.88 -3.79
CA GLN A 481 -17.02 -20.44 -3.83
C GLN A 481 -15.72 -19.64 -3.82
N ALA A 482 -14.76 -20.04 -2.98
CA ALA A 482 -13.43 -19.44 -2.93
C ALA A 482 -12.70 -19.59 -4.27
N TRP A 483 -12.77 -20.77 -4.91
CA TRP A 483 -12.21 -20.97 -6.25
C TRP A 483 -12.89 -20.06 -7.29
N ARG A 484 -14.23 -20.00 -7.31
CA ARG A 484 -15.00 -19.12 -8.22
C ARG A 484 -14.57 -17.65 -8.14
N LEU A 485 -14.28 -17.13 -6.95
CA LEU A 485 -13.90 -15.73 -6.76
C LEU A 485 -12.40 -15.44 -7.00
N THR A 486 -11.61 -16.48 -7.29
CA THR A 486 -10.14 -16.34 -7.41
C THR A 486 -9.54 -16.93 -8.67
N HIS A 487 -10.16 -17.93 -9.30
CA HIS A 487 -9.56 -18.62 -10.45
C HIS A 487 -9.31 -17.69 -11.66
N HIS A 488 -10.15 -16.67 -11.89
CA HIS A 488 -9.90 -15.65 -12.91
C HIS A 488 -8.62 -14.86 -12.66
N TYR A 489 -8.25 -14.68 -11.40
CA TYR A 489 -6.97 -14.09 -11.07
C TYR A 489 -5.84 -15.07 -11.27
N LEU A 490 -5.92 -16.23 -10.59
CA LEU A 490 -4.84 -17.21 -10.53
C LEU A 490 -4.46 -17.73 -11.91
N ASN A 491 -5.46 -17.93 -12.77
CA ASN A 491 -5.25 -18.34 -14.14
C ASN A 491 -5.14 -17.16 -15.11
N GLY A 492 -5.24 -15.92 -14.62
CA GLY A 492 -5.32 -14.67 -15.39
C GLY A 492 -3.98 -13.98 -15.67
N VAL A 493 -4.03 -12.92 -16.51
CA VAL A 493 -2.85 -12.07 -16.85
C VAL A 493 -2.24 -11.54 -15.57
N GLN A 494 -3.09 -11.15 -14.65
CA GLN A 494 -2.67 -10.41 -13.49
C GLN A 494 -1.83 -11.26 -12.53
N LYS A 495 -2.05 -12.58 -12.46
CA LYS A 495 -1.14 -13.47 -11.73
C LYS A 495 0.23 -13.53 -12.38
N ARG A 496 0.31 -13.41 -13.72
CA ARG A 496 1.58 -13.31 -14.48
C ARG A 496 2.32 -11.99 -14.26
N ARG A 497 1.64 -10.96 -13.79
CA ARG A 497 2.26 -9.66 -13.48
C ARG A 497 2.90 -9.60 -12.11
N GLU A 498 2.59 -10.55 -11.23
CA GLU A 498 3.23 -10.61 -9.92
C GLU A 498 4.76 -10.74 -10.02
N ARG A 499 5.47 -10.27 -8.99
CA ARG A 499 6.92 -10.45 -8.90
C ARG A 499 7.22 -11.92 -8.66
N LEU A 500 8.36 -12.37 -9.17
CA LEU A 500 8.77 -13.76 -9.02
C LEU A 500 8.83 -14.19 -7.54
N GLU A 501 9.33 -13.30 -6.68
CA GLU A 501 9.39 -13.47 -5.22
C GLU A 501 8.03 -13.64 -4.53
N PHE A 502 6.94 -13.19 -5.17
CA PHE A 502 5.58 -13.37 -4.67
C PHE A 502 4.91 -14.66 -5.15
N GLY A 503 5.69 -15.57 -5.73
CA GLY A 503 5.16 -16.83 -6.23
C GLY A 503 4.37 -16.63 -7.52
N ARG A 504 4.82 -15.76 -8.43
CA ARG A 504 4.21 -15.63 -9.76
C ARG A 504 3.95 -16.99 -10.42
N GLU A 505 4.87 -17.95 -10.29
CA GLU A 505 4.79 -19.27 -10.95
C GLU A 505 4.14 -20.37 -10.07
N SER A 506 3.78 -20.08 -8.82
CA SER A 506 3.25 -21.09 -7.89
C SER A 506 2.34 -20.48 -6.83
N GLY A 507 1.29 -21.16 -6.43
CA GLY A 507 0.44 -20.68 -5.34
C GLY A 507 -0.60 -21.68 -4.88
N ALA A 508 -1.18 -21.41 -3.74
CA ALA A 508 -2.25 -22.19 -3.13
C ALA A 508 -3.48 -21.30 -2.95
N LEU A 509 -4.69 -21.85 -3.08
CA LEU A 509 -5.93 -21.08 -2.90
C LEU A 509 -5.96 -20.39 -1.52
N SER A 510 -5.48 -21.08 -0.49
CA SER A 510 -5.41 -20.56 0.90
C SER A 510 -4.54 -19.30 1.06
N GLN A 511 -3.64 -19.01 0.13
CA GLN A 511 -2.82 -17.80 0.15
C GLN A 511 -3.58 -16.56 -0.34
N TYR A 512 -4.67 -16.76 -1.10
CA TYR A 512 -5.46 -15.67 -1.69
C TYR A 512 -6.78 -15.45 -0.99
N VAL A 513 -7.43 -16.52 -0.51
CA VAL A 513 -8.63 -16.43 0.32
C VAL A 513 -8.23 -16.80 1.73
N SER A 514 -8.23 -15.83 2.62
CA SER A 514 -7.92 -16.06 4.04
C SER A 514 -9.04 -16.87 4.70
N PHE A 515 -8.71 -17.58 5.79
CA PHE A 515 -9.66 -18.35 6.59
C PHE A 515 -10.27 -19.59 5.91
N ILE A 516 -9.53 -20.21 4.99
CA ILE A 516 -9.83 -21.55 4.44
C ILE A 516 -8.64 -22.52 4.55
N ASP A 517 -7.47 -22.03 4.97
CA ASP A 517 -6.22 -22.79 5.06
C ASP A 517 -6.38 -24.03 5.95
N VAL A 518 -7.07 -23.88 7.08
CA VAL A 518 -7.37 -24.97 8.01
C VAL A 518 -8.17 -26.11 7.34
N TYR A 519 -9.09 -25.79 6.42
CA TYR A 519 -9.86 -26.79 5.67
C TYR A 519 -8.99 -27.57 4.67
N LEU A 520 -7.92 -26.96 4.20
CA LEU A 520 -6.95 -27.54 3.27
C LEU A 520 -5.75 -28.18 3.99
N ASN A 521 -5.84 -28.37 5.31
CA ASN A 521 -4.77 -28.88 6.15
C ASN A 521 -3.47 -28.06 6.07
N ARG A 522 -3.62 -26.72 6.05
CA ARG A 522 -2.52 -25.77 5.98
C ARG A 522 -2.58 -24.77 7.13
N THR A 523 -1.43 -24.15 7.40
CA THR A 523 -1.20 -23.29 8.56
C THR A 523 -0.81 -21.87 8.16
N GLU A 524 -1.04 -21.42 6.91
CA GLU A 524 -0.54 -20.12 6.43
C GLU A 524 -0.96 -18.95 7.32
N VAL A 525 -2.23 -18.87 7.70
CA VAL A 525 -2.76 -17.76 8.49
C VAL A 525 -2.13 -17.76 9.88
N LYS A 526 -2.01 -18.93 10.50
CA LYS A 526 -1.36 -19.12 11.81
C LYS A 526 0.13 -18.81 11.75
N ASP A 527 0.85 -19.46 10.84
CA ASP A 527 2.30 -19.40 10.73
C ASP A 527 2.73 -17.98 10.41
N SER A 528 2.03 -17.32 9.49
CA SER A 528 2.41 -15.95 9.19
C SER A 528 1.94 -14.98 10.26
N GLN A 529 1.37 -15.43 11.38
CA GLN A 529 0.82 -14.57 12.43
C GLN A 529 -0.14 -13.55 11.84
N MET A 530 -0.98 -14.04 10.92
CA MET A 530 -1.86 -13.19 10.14
C MET A 530 -1.10 -12.09 9.36
N ARG A 531 0.11 -12.39 8.86
CA ARG A 531 0.85 -11.64 7.82
C ARG A 531 0.66 -12.16 6.41
N VAL A 532 0.15 -13.38 6.19
CA VAL A 532 -0.28 -13.80 4.83
C VAL A 532 -1.53 -13.04 4.44
N SER A 533 -1.30 -11.85 3.94
CA SER A 533 -2.07 -11.48 2.78
C SER A 533 -1.05 -11.44 1.64
N PHE A 534 -1.38 -12.09 0.53
CA PHE A 534 -0.89 -11.66 -0.77
C PHE A 534 -1.93 -10.65 -1.33
N PRO A 535 -2.22 -9.47 -0.71
CA PRO A 535 -3.27 -8.61 -1.19
C PRO A 535 -2.72 -7.55 -2.15
N TYR A 536 -1.48 -7.69 -2.63
CA TYR A 536 -0.92 -6.78 -3.64
C TYR A 536 -1.79 -6.76 -4.92
N TYR A 537 -2.67 -7.75 -5.07
CA TYR A 537 -3.59 -7.88 -6.19
C TYR A 537 -5.00 -7.31 -6.01
N ILE A 538 -5.29 -6.63 -4.90
CA ILE A 538 -6.62 -6.03 -4.71
C ILE A 538 -6.88 -4.88 -5.71
N GLY A 539 -5.82 -4.22 -6.17
CA GLY A 539 -5.87 -3.01 -7.01
C GLY A 539 -6.79 -3.12 -8.22
N PRO A 540 -6.49 -3.96 -9.23
CA PRO A 540 -7.27 -4.00 -10.47
C PRO A 540 -8.75 -4.33 -10.26
N ALA A 541 -9.06 -5.30 -9.41
CA ALA A 541 -10.44 -5.70 -9.15
C ALA A 541 -11.23 -4.60 -8.41
N VAL A 542 -10.60 -3.91 -7.45
CA VAL A 542 -11.24 -2.80 -6.72
C VAL A 542 -11.38 -1.56 -7.59
N TRP A 543 -10.39 -1.23 -8.43
CA TRP A 543 -10.52 -0.14 -9.37
C TRP A 543 -11.63 -0.39 -10.39
N ARG A 544 -11.72 -1.61 -10.92
CA ARG A 544 -12.84 -1.99 -11.79
C ARG A 544 -14.17 -1.85 -11.07
N PHE A 545 -14.29 -2.32 -9.83
CA PHE A 545 -15.49 -2.10 -9.02
C PHE A 545 -15.85 -0.61 -8.87
N PHE A 546 -14.87 0.26 -8.60
CA PHE A 546 -15.12 1.70 -8.47
C PHE A 546 -15.52 2.37 -9.78
N HIS A 547 -14.79 2.15 -10.87
CA HIS A 547 -15.14 2.74 -12.16
C HIS A 547 -16.51 2.25 -12.64
N THR A 548 -16.78 0.95 -12.53
CA THR A 548 -18.10 0.40 -12.90
C THR A 548 -19.22 0.89 -11.98
N THR A 549 -18.94 1.13 -10.69
CA THR A 549 -19.89 1.79 -9.78
C THR A 549 -20.31 3.15 -10.32
N ALA A 550 -19.37 3.97 -10.77
CA ALA A 550 -19.68 5.26 -11.38
C ALA A 550 -20.54 5.12 -12.66
N GLU A 551 -20.18 4.15 -13.52
CA GLU A 551 -20.96 3.88 -14.74
C GLU A 551 -22.39 3.43 -14.44
N ILE A 552 -22.59 2.56 -13.44
CA ILE A 552 -23.92 2.15 -13.01
C ILE A 552 -24.71 3.36 -12.48
N VAL A 553 -24.10 4.23 -11.67
CA VAL A 553 -24.75 5.42 -11.12
C VAL A 553 -25.23 6.35 -12.25
N CYS A 554 -24.43 6.54 -13.31
CA CYS A 554 -24.81 7.33 -14.49
C CYS A 554 -26.10 6.84 -15.17
N THR A 555 -26.48 5.56 -15.00
CA THR A 555 -27.72 5.00 -15.56
C THR A 555 -28.95 5.18 -14.66
N LYS A 556 -28.78 5.67 -13.42
CA LYS A 556 -29.87 5.79 -12.44
C LYS A 556 -30.58 7.15 -12.54
N THR A 557 -31.81 7.20 -12.03
CA THR A 557 -32.58 8.45 -11.90
C THR A 557 -31.93 9.41 -10.90
N ASP A 558 -32.18 10.72 -11.02
CA ASP A 558 -31.62 11.75 -10.13
C ASP A 558 -31.85 11.46 -8.63
N ILE A 559 -33.02 10.88 -8.29
CA ILE A 559 -33.36 10.51 -6.90
C ILE A 559 -32.46 9.37 -6.42
N GLN A 560 -32.32 8.32 -7.24
CA GLN A 560 -31.46 7.18 -6.93
C GLN A 560 -29.98 7.57 -6.87
N GLN A 561 -29.53 8.46 -7.78
CA GLN A 561 -28.17 8.99 -7.74
C GLN A 561 -27.90 9.69 -6.40
N LYS A 562 -28.79 10.58 -5.94
CA LYS A 562 -28.63 11.26 -4.64
C LYS A 562 -28.51 10.28 -3.47
N THR A 563 -29.35 9.25 -3.43
CA THR A 563 -29.27 8.21 -2.40
C THR A 563 -27.96 7.44 -2.47
N LEU A 564 -27.53 7.03 -3.68
CA LEU A 564 -26.27 6.33 -3.89
C LEU A 564 -25.06 7.18 -3.55
N MET A 565 -25.09 8.48 -3.81
CA MET A 565 -24.01 9.40 -3.45
C MET A 565 -23.86 9.56 -1.94
N ALA A 566 -24.97 9.58 -1.19
CA ALA A 566 -24.91 9.60 0.27
C ALA A 566 -24.23 8.33 0.82
N ILE A 567 -24.69 7.15 0.38
CA ILE A 567 -24.12 5.86 0.78
C ILE A 567 -22.64 5.76 0.36
N PHE A 568 -22.31 6.20 -0.87
CA PHE A 568 -20.94 6.21 -1.36
C PHE A 568 -20.01 7.09 -0.50
N LYS A 569 -20.46 8.29 -0.09
CA LYS A 569 -19.65 9.18 0.75
C LYS A 569 -19.36 8.55 2.11
N ASP A 570 -20.35 7.95 2.74
CA ASP A 570 -20.19 7.24 4.01
C ASP A 570 -19.23 6.04 3.86
N PHE A 571 -19.42 5.23 2.81
CA PHE A 571 -18.52 4.13 2.46
C PHE A 571 -17.08 4.61 2.22
N PHE A 572 -16.88 5.70 1.47
CA PHE A 572 -15.55 6.17 1.08
C PHE A 572 -14.79 6.78 2.25
N GLN A 573 -15.47 7.42 3.20
CA GLN A 573 -14.84 7.89 4.44
C GLN A 573 -14.22 6.73 5.23
N LEU A 574 -14.90 5.58 5.27
CA LEU A 574 -14.41 4.36 5.94
C LEU A 574 -13.36 3.63 5.10
N PHE A 575 -13.45 3.71 3.78
CA PHE A 575 -12.47 3.11 2.87
C PHE A 575 -11.03 3.60 3.13
N ALA A 576 -10.84 4.88 3.46
CA ALA A 576 -9.52 5.46 3.74
C ALA A 576 -8.80 4.78 4.92
N THR A 577 -9.54 4.30 5.91
CA THR A 577 -8.98 3.58 7.07
C THR A 577 -8.98 2.06 6.87
N MET A 578 -9.95 1.53 6.12
CA MET A 578 -10.17 0.09 5.93
C MET A 578 -9.48 -0.52 4.70
N TYR A 579 -8.86 0.28 3.82
CA TYR A 579 -8.25 -0.27 2.61
C TYR A 579 -7.18 -1.32 2.94
N PRO A 580 -7.26 -2.56 2.38
CA PRO A 580 -6.49 -3.68 2.92
C PRO A 580 -5.00 -3.68 2.59
N CYS A 581 -4.60 -3.03 1.50
CA CYS A 581 -3.21 -2.93 1.11
C CYS A 581 -2.57 -1.74 1.84
N PRO A 582 -1.64 -1.97 2.77
CA PRO A 582 -1.04 -0.90 3.59
C PRO A 582 -0.29 0.10 2.72
N TYR A 583 0.32 -0.39 1.65
CA TYR A 583 1.03 0.40 0.66
C TYR A 583 0.11 1.39 -0.07
N CYS A 584 -0.88 0.93 -0.83
CA CYS A 584 -1.75 1.89 -1.53
C CYS A 584 -2.61 2.70 -0.54
N ARG A 585 -2.86 2.21 0.68
CA ARG A 585 -3.49 3.01 1.73
C ARG A 585 -2.58 4.13 2.22
N HIS A 586 -1.28 3.88 2.39
CA HIS A 586 -0.30 4.91 2.73
C HIS A 586 -0.34 6.01 1.67
N HIS A 587 -0.26 5.64 0.40
CA HIS A 587 -0.36 6.61 -0.70
C HIS A 587 -1.73 7.31 -0.75
N LEU A 588 -2.83 6.59 -0.54
CA LEU A 588 -4.15 7.19 -0.44
C LEU A 588 -4.22 8.22 0.71
N ASN A 589 -3.73 7.87 1.90
CA ASN A 589 -3.83 8.76 3.06
C ASN A 589 -2.89 9.96 2.97
N MET A 590 -1.64 9.75 2.57
CA MET A 590 -0.65 10.82 2.43
C MET A 590 -1.05 11.81 1.33
N TYR A 591 -1.44 11.29 0.15
CA TYR A 591 -1.58 12.13 -1.05
C TYR A 591 -3.03 12.41 -1.46
N VAL A 592 -4.01 11.67 -0.96
CA VAL A 592 -5.42 11.96 -1.22
C VAL A 592 -6.11 12.50 0.02
N VAL A 593 -5.80 12.01 1.22
CA VAL A 593 -6.48 12.51 2.42
C VAL A 593 -5.77 13.74 3.00
N GLN A 594 -4.43 13.74 3.05
CA GLN A 594 -3.65 14.78 3.76
C GLN A 594 -2.95 15.81 2.86
N ASN A 595 -2.92 15.60 1.55
CA ASN A 595 -2.22 16.46 0.60
C ASN A 595 -0.74 16.76 0.93
N LYS A 596 0.06 15.75 1.32
CA LYS A 596 1.49 15.93 1.65
C LYS A 596 2.42 15.87 0.42
N GLU A 597 3.59 16.51 0.44
CA GLU A 597 4.52 16.56 -0.74
C GLU A 597 3.97 17.38 -1.92
N VAL A 598 3.29 18.48 -1.61
CA VAL A 598 2.72 19.41 -2.60
C VAL A 598 3.78 19.95 -3.56
N ASP A 599 4.98 20.19 -3.06
CA ASP A 599 6.15 20.62 -3.81
C ASP A 599 6.55 19.63 -4.91
N MET A 600 6.36 18.33 -4.69
CA MET A 600 6.69 17.28 -5.66
C MET A 600 5.56 16.97 -6.66
N TYR A 601 4.29 17.19 -6.27
CA TYR A 601 3.09 16.81 -7.04
C TYR A 601 2.03 17.92 -7.17
N PRO A 602 2.39 19.19 -7.45
CA PRO A 602 1.44 20.30 -7.33
C PRO A 602 0.28 20.21 -8.33
N VAL A 603 0.50 19.63 -9.51
CA VAL A 603 -0.56 19.44 -10.52
C VAL A 603 -1.53 18.32 -10.12
N GLU A 604 -1.01 17.17 -9.67
CA GLU A 604 -1.84 16.06 -9.20
C GLU A 604 -2.72 16.47 -8.00
N TYR A 605 -2.23 17.39 -7.14
CA TYR A 605 -3.03 17.99 -6.08
C TYR A 605 -4.16 18.86 -6.60
N LEU A 606 -3.85 19.77 -7.52
CA LEU A 606 -4.87 20.64 -8.12
C LEU A 606 -5.95 19.84 -8.86
N VAL A 607 -5.59 18.68 -9.45
CA VAL A 607 -6.55 17.75 -10.06
C VAL A 607 -7.56 17.22 -9.03
N LEU A 608 -7.11 16.92 -7.81
CA LEU A 608 -7.97 16.51 -6.69
C LEU A 608 -8.77 17.66 -6.06
N GLY A 609 -8.53 18.91 -6.49
CA GLY A 609 -9.21 20.12 -6.04
C GLY A 609 -8.32 21.04 -5.23
N ARG A 610 -8.88 22.21 -4.87
CA ARG A 610 -8.28 23.19 -3.94
C ARG A 610 -9.41 23.85 -3.13
N ASP A 611 -9.18 24.14 -1.84
CA ASP A 611 -10.12 24.97 -1.08
C ASP A 611 -9.92 26.45 -1.48
N PRO A 612 -10.96 27.14 -1.98
CA PRO A 612 -10.86 28.55 -2.35
C PRO A 612 -10.60 29.48 -1.14
N ASN A 613 -10.86 29.02 0.09
CA ASN A 613 -10.68 29.79 1.32
C ASN A 613 -9.33 29.54 2.01
N LEU A 614 -8.66 28.42 1.70
CA LEU A 614 -7.31 28.13 2.22
C LEU A 614 -6.27 28.66 1.24
N ARG A 615 -5.20 29.25 1.79
CA ARG A 615 -4.15 29.88 0.97
C ARG A 615 -3.27 28.85 0.25
N ASP A 616 -3.30 27.60 0.68
CA ASP A 616 -2.40 26.52 0.24
C ASP A 616 -3.13 25.40 -0.51
N PHE A 617 -2.39 24.38 -0.98
CA PHE A 617 -2.91 23.21 -1.71
C PHE A 617 -3.68 22.23 -0.80
N GLU A 618 -4.16 22.68 0.35
CA GLU A 618 -4.91 21.87 1.31
C GLU A 618 -6.36 21.74 0.89
N VAL A 619 -6.88 20.50 0.92
CA VAL A 619 -8.29 20.19 0.68
C VAL A 619 -8.67 19.02 1.58
N SER A 620 -9.66 19.24 2.45
CA SER A 620 -10.18 18.17 3.30
C SER A 620 -10.84 17.06 2.46
N LEU A 621 -10.84 15.82 2.97
CA LEU A 621 -11.57 14.72 2.33
C LEU A 621 -13.06 15.06 2.17
N GLU A 622 -13.65 15.75 3.14
CA GLU A 622 -15.04 16.22 3.08
C GLU A 622 -15.26 17.18 1.91
N ALA A 623 -14.37 18.16 1.71
CA ALA A 623 -14.44 19.08 0.57
C ALA A 623 -14.31 18.33 -0.76
N LYS A 624 -13.43 17.33 -0.87
CA LYS A 624 -13.32 16.48 -2.07
C LYS A 624 -14.59 15.68 -2.32
N LEU A 625 -15.16 15.07 -1.29
CA LEU A 625 -16.41 14.31 -1.40
C LEU A 625 -17.62 15.22 -1.68
N SER A 626 -17.55 16.51 -1.32
CA SER A 626 -18.61 17.48 -1.64
C SER A 626 -18.74 17.74 -3.14
N THR A 627 -17.66 17.58 -3.91
CA THR A 627 -17.69 17.76 -5.38
C THR A 627 -18.36 16.59 -6.11
N VAL A 628 -18.57 15.46 -5.43
CA VAL A 628 -19.26 14.30 -5.96
C VAL A 628 -20.76 14.47 -5.75
N VAL A 629 -21.49 14.81 -6.81
CA VAL A 629 -22.93 15.16 -6.76
C VAL A 629 -23.80 14.26 -7.64
N ASP A 630 -23.20 13.60 -8.63
CA ASP A 630 -23.86 12.77 -9.63
C ASP A 630 -22.89 11.68 -10.17
N GLY A 631 -23.37 10.82 -11.07
CA GLY A 631 -22.54 9.77 -11.67
C GLY A 631 -21.34 10.31 -12.45
N SER A 632 -21.49 11.42 -13.17
CA SER A 632 -20.42 12.02 -13.99
C SER A 632 -19.28 12.56 -13.12
N SER A 633 -19.60 13.26 -12.04
CA SER A 633 -18.62 13.74 -11.05
C SER A 633 -18.00 12.58 -10.27
N LEU A 634 -18.73 11.50 -9.98
CA LEU A 634 -18.17 10.28 -9.38
C LEU A 634 -17.17 9.59 -10.32
N ARG A 635 -17.48 9.50 -11.62
CA ARG A 635 -16.57 8.97 -12.64
C ARG A 635 -15.26 9.75 -12.67
N LEU A 636 -15.35 11.08 -12.72
CA LEU A 636 -14.16 11.94 -12.66
C LEU A 636 -13.41 11.76 -11.35
N PHE A 637 -14.11 11.69 -10.21
CA PHE A 637 -13.50 11.49 -8.91
C PHE A 637 -12.63 10.22 -8.87
N PHE A 638 -13.14 9.07 -9.33
CA PHE A 638 -12.35 7.84 -9.36
C PHE A 638 -11.21 7.88 -10.38
N TRP A 639 -11.40 8.52 -11.53
CA TRP A 639 -10.32 8.70 -12.51
C TRP A 639 -9.17 9.53 -11.93
N LYS A 640 -9.48 10.65 -11.28
CA LYS A 640 -8.49 11.51 -10.60
C LYS A 640 -7.79 10.74 -9.49
N LEU A 641 -8.57 10.07 -8.64
CA LEU A 641 -8.08 9.29 -7.51
C LEU A 641 -7.11 8.20 -7.96
N HIS A 642 -7.49 7.41 -8.96
CA HIS A 642 -6.67 6.33 -9.51
C HIS A 642 -5.34 6.89 -10.04
N ASN A 643 -5.38 7.96 -10.82
CA ASN A 643 -4.16 8.55 -11.39
C ASN A 643 -3.26 9.18 -10.33
N THR A 644 -3.80 9.81 -9.28
CA THR A 644 -2.99 10.38 -8.21
C THR A 644 -2.28 9.28 -7.40
N VAL A 645 -3.00 8.22 -7.02
CA VAL A 645 -2.41 7.09 -6.29
C VAL A 645 -1.34 6.39 -7.15
N SER A 646 -1.64 6.09 -8.41
CA SER A 646 -0.67 5.45 -9.31
C SER A 646 0.55 6.35 -9.59
N SER A 647 0.37 7.67 -9.66
CA SER A 647 1.47 8.62 -9.88
C SER A 647 2.37 8.76 -8.66
N SER A 648 1.80 8.68 -7.45
CA SER A 648 2.55 8.70 -6.20
C SER A 648 3.43 7.45 -6.06
N ILE A 649 2.84 6.27 -6.27
CA ILE A 649 3.54 4.97 -6.30
C ILE A 649 4.69 5.00 -7.32
N ALA A 650 4.40 5.44 -8.55
CA ALA A 650 5.35 5.47 -9.64
C ALA A 650 6.52 6.47 -9.49
N ARG A 651 6.65 7.16 -8.36
CA ARG A 651 7.69 8.17 -8.13
C ARG A 651 8.40 8.03 -6.80
N SER A 652 7.68 7.64 -5.77
CA SER A 652 8.23 7.47 -4.42
C SER A 652 8.99 6.16 -4.27
N GLU A 653 8.75 5.18 -5.15
CA GLU A 653 9.02 3.78 -4.81
C GLU A 653 9.94 3.16 -5.83
N GLU A 654 11.22 3.06 -5.45
CA GLU A 654 12.27 2.63 -6.37
C GLU A 654 12.00 1.27 -6.99
N TRP A 655 11.38 0.35 -6.24
CA TRP A 655 11.03 -0.98 -6.76
C TRP A 655 10.07 -0.91 -7.95
N TYR A 656 9.30 0.17 -8.08
CA TYR A 656 8.47 0.43 -9.24
C TYR A 656 9.31 0.53 -10.53
N HIS A 657 10.57 0.96 -10.41
CA HIS A 657 11.51 1.14 -11.51
C HIS A 657 12.60 0.07 -11.58
N LYS A 658 12.75 -0.77 -10.55
CA LYS A 658 13.82 -1.80 -10.47
C LYS A 658 13.65 -2.97 -11.44
N ASP A 659 12.44 -3.21 -11.92
CA ASP A 659 12.20 -4.18 -12.99
C ASP A 659 12.09 -3.42 -14.33
N GLU A 660 13.11 -3.53 -15.18
CA GLU A 660 13.12 -2.92 -16.53
C GLU A 660 11.96 -3.44 -17.40
N LYS A 661 11.30 -4.52 -16.98
CA LYS A 661 10.09 -5.10 -17.58
C LYS A 661 8.90 -5.11 -16.60
N ALA A 662 8.91 -4.23 -15.59
CA ALA A 662 7.90 -4.16 -14.54
C ALA A 662 6.47 -4.16 -15.10
N PHE A 663 5.66 -5.10 -14.61
CA PHE A 663 4.33 -5.40 -15.12
C PHE A 663 3.19 -4.58 -14.49
N TYR A 664 3.50 -3.61 -13.64
CA TYR A 664 2.56 -2.92 -12.74
C TYR A 664 1.99 -1.60 -13.29
N THR A 665 2.28 -1.26 -14.53
CA THR A 665 1.90 0.06 -15.06
C THR A 665 0.44 0.07 -15.52
N THR A 666 -0.44 0.73 -14.77
CA THR A 666 -1.56 1.47 -15.37
C THR A 666 -1.70 2.82 -14.68
N ARG A 667 -1.01 3.83 -15.21
CA ARG A 667 -1.61 5.17 -15.19
C ARG A 667 -2.72 5.14 -16.24
N PHE A 668 -3.91 5.64 -15.91
CA PHE A 668 -5.03 5.65 -16.84
C PHE A 668 -4.93 6.87 -17.76
N TRP A 669 -3.84 6.91 -18.53
CA TRP A 669 -3.62 7.86 -19.64
C TRP A 669 -3.69 7.06 -20.94
N PRO A 670 -4.77 7.17 -21.71
CA PRO A 670 -4.76 6.70 -23.08
C PRO A 670 -3.68 7.50 -23.83
N SER A 671 -2.61 6.84 -24.24
CA SER A 671 -1.56 7.40 -25.10
C SER A 671 -1.59 6.72 -26.46
N LEU A 672 -1.03 7.38 -27.48
CA LEU A 672 -0.92 6.78 -28.80
C LEU A 672 -0.07 5.50 -28.75
N ASP A 673 1.03 5.52 -27.99
CA ASP A 673 1.91 4.36 -27.81
C ASP A 673 1.17 3.21 -27.15
N SER A 674 0.36 3.51 -26.12
CA SER A 674 -0.48 2.50 -25.48
C SER A 674 -1.50 1.95 -26.49
N GLU A 675 -2.20 2.79 -27.22
CA GLU A 675 -3.20 2.34 -28.18
C GLU A 675 -2.59 1.51 -29.33
N LEU A 676 -1.38 1.85 -29.78
CA LEU A 676 -0.61 1.07 -30.74
C LEU A 676 -0.18 -0.27 -30.15
N ALA A 677 0.31 -0.30 -28.91
CA ALA A 677 0.65 -1.54 -28.22
C ALA A 677 -0.58 -2.45 -28.07
N ARG A 678 -1.75 -1.90 -27.71
CA ARG A 678 -3.03 -2.61 -27.63
C ARG A 678 -3.43 -3.17 -28.99
N ALA A 679 -3.39 -2.36 -30.05
CA ALA A 679 -3.74 -2.79 -31.40
C ALA A 679 -2.83 -3.93 -31.87
N ASN A 680 -1.51 -3.81 -31.67
CA ASN A 680 -0.55 -4.85 -31.99
C ASN A 680 -0.81 -6.14 -31.20
N ALA A 681 -1.10 -6.02 -29.90
CA ALA A 681 -1.41 -7.15 -29.02
C ALA A 681 -2.64 -7.94 -29.49
N LEU A 682 -3.69 -7.21 -29.86
CA LEU A 682 -4.94 -7.78 -30.37
C LEU A 682 -4.86 -8.17 -31.85
N ARG A 683 -3.67 -8.03 -32.47
CA ARG A 683 -3.41 -8.27 -33.89
C ARG A 683 -4.34 -7.46 -34.80
N TYR A 684 -4.73 -6.26 -34.35
CA TYR A 684 -5.50 -5.31 -35.14
C TYR A 684 -4.59 -4.63 -36.15
N THR A 685 -4.99 -4.65 -37.42
CA THR A 685 -4.26 -4.03 -38.53
C THR A 685 -4.57 -2.54 -38.70
N SER A 686 -5.53 -2.00 -37.95
CA SER A 686 -5.98 -0.61 -38.02
C SER A 686 -6.63 -0.16 -36.71
N ILE A 687 -6.52 1.12 -36.37
CA ILE A 687 -7.22 1.77 -35.24
C ILE A 687 -8.25 2.76 -35.79
N GLU A 688 -9.44 2.81 -35.18
CA GLU A 688 -10.48 3.75 -35.59
C GLU A 688 -10.03 5.21 -35.42
N THR A 689 -10.25 6.02 -36.46
CA THR A 689 -9.86 7.44 -36.45
C THR A 689 -10.51 8.21 -35.29
N ALA A 690 -11.76 7.89 -34.94
CA ALA A 690 -12.46 8.50 -33.81
C ALA A 690 -11.73 8.25 -32.48
N ARG A 691 -11.23 7.03 -32.27
CA ARG A 691 -10.44 6.67 -31.08
C ARG A 691 -9.14 7.47 -31.01
N ILE A 692 -8.45 7.64 -32.13
CA ILE A 692 -7.25 8.50 -32.22
C ILE A 692 -7.58 9.97 -31.92
N TYR A 693 -8.68 10.49 -32.45
CA TYR A 693 -9.14 11.85 -32.16
C TYR A 693 -9.44 12.05 -30.67
N ASN A 694 -10.07 11.08 -30.02
CA ASN A 694 -10.37 11.12 -28.59
C ASN A 694 -9.08 11.12 -27.75
N ILE A 695 -8.09 10.29 -28.10
CA ILE A 695 -6.76 10.29 -27.46
C ILE A 695 -6.10 11.66 -27.62
N TYR A 696 -6.05 12.18 -28.85
CA TYR A 696 -5.44 13.48 -29.14
C TYR A 696 -6.14 14.64 -28.40
N GLY A 697 -7.47 14.56 -28.23
CA GLY A 697 -8.26 15.52 -27.47
C GLY A 697 -7.78 15.69 -26.02
N MET A 698 -7.35 14.59 -25.37
CA MET A 698 -6.81 14.61 -24.01
C MET A 698 -5.34 15.05 -23.95
N LEU A 699 -4.54 14.74 -24.98
CA LEU A 699 -3.11 15.09 -24.99
C LEU A 699 -2.87 16.61 -25.01
N LYS A 700 -3.77 17.39 -25.61
CA LYS A 700 -3.64 18.84 -25.72
C LYS A 700 -3.65 19.56 -24.35
N PRO A 701 -4.66 19.39 -23.48
CA PRO A 701 -4.62 19.98 -22.14
C PRO A 701 -3.50 19.38 -21.27
N LEU A 702 -3.15 18.11 -21.44
CA LEU A 702 -2.03 17.48 -20.74
C LEU A 702 -0.67 18.11 -21.07
N ALA A 703 -0.43 18.42 -22.35
CA ALA A 703 0.78 19.12 -22.78
C ALA A 703 0.89 20.51 -22.14
N ARG A 704 -0.22 21.23 -21.99
CA ARG A 704 -0.27 22.53 -21.30
C ARG A 704 0.00 22.38 -19.80
N LEU A 705 -0.58 21.37 -19.16
CA LEU A 705 -0.31 21.05 -17.75
C LEU A 705 1.16 20.68 -17.50
N THR A 706 1.84 20.09 -18.48
CA THR A 706 3.28 19.75 -18.36
C THR A 706 4.15 21.00 -18.23
N GLY A 707 3.77 22.10 -18.91
CA GLY A 707 4.42 23.40 -18.73
C GLY A 707 4.26 23.90 -17.30
N VAL A 708 3.02 23.94 -16.81
CA VAL A 708 2.69 24.43 -15.45
C VAL A 708 3.31 23.53 -14.36
N LYS A 709 3.40 22.23 -14.60
CA LYS A 709 4.06 21.25 -13.72
C LYS A 709 5.52 21.58 -13.45
N THR A 710 6.22 22.17 -14.41
CA THR A 710 7.63 22.53 -14.29
C THR A 710 7.83 23.87 -13.57
N GLU A 711 6.82 24.74 -13.62
CA GLU A 711 6.87 26.08 -13.04
C GLU A 711 6.40 26.12 -11.58
N LEU A 712 5.32 25.40 -11.24
CA LEU A 712 4.73 25.41 -9.90
C LEU A 712 5.73 25.09 -8.77
N PRO A 713 6.59 24.05 -8.86
CA PRO A 713 7.59 23.78 -7.82
C PRO A 713 8.58 24.93 -7.62
N LYS A 714 8.99 25.59 -8.71
CA LYS A 714 9.92 26.73 -8.66
C LYS A 714 9.28 27.95 -8.00
N LEU A 715 7.99 28.18 -8.24
CA LEU A 715 7.23 29.25 -7.62
C LEU A 715 7.00 28.99 -6.13
N LEU A 716 6.72 27.74 -5.76
CA LEU A 716 6.62 27.29 -4.36
C LEU A 716 7.94 27.54 -3.60
N GLN A 717 9.07 27.14 -4.18
CA GLN A 717 10.40 27.35 -3.56
C GLN A 717 10.75 28.84 -3.41
N LYS A 718 10.33 29.69 -4.36
CA LYS A 718 10.58 31.14 -4.32
C LYS A 718 9.68 31.90 -3.35
N GLY A 719 8.58 31.32 -2.88
CA GLY A 719 7.60 31.99 -2.02
C GLY A 719 6.84 33.14 -2.70
N ASP A 720 6.77 33.19 -4.03
CA ASP A 720 6.05 34.24 -4.77
C ASP A 720 4.55 33.93 -4.83
N GLU A 721 3.80 34.41 -3.83
CA GLU A 721 2.37 34.12 -3.68
C GLU A 721 1.52 34.58 -4.89
N ASN A 722 1.88 35.67 -5.56
CA ASN A 722 1.05 36.23 -6.63
C ASN A 722 1.22 35.42 -7.91
N SER A 723 2.46 35.14 -8.31
CA SER A 723 2.73 34.26 -9.46
C SER A 723 2.25 32.84 -9.21
N LEU A 724 2.32 32.34 -7.97
CA LEU A 724 1.77 31.03 -7.63
C LEU A 724 0.24 30.97 -7.80
N LYS A 725 -0.49 32.01 -7.39
CA LYS A 725 -1.94 32.12 -7.59
C LYS A 725 -2.30 32.13 -9.08
N GLU A 726 -1.59 32.91 -9.89
CA GLU A 726 -1.80 32.96 -11.34
C GLU A 726 -1.54 31.60 -12.00
N ALA A 727 -0.41 30.95 -11.67
CA ALA A 727 -0.08 29.63 -12.18
C ALA A 727 -1.12 28.56 -11.78
N CYS A 728 -1.67 28.65 -10.56
CA CYS A 728 -2.76 27.76 -10.11
C CYS A 728 -4.04 27.98 -10.93
N ILE A 729 -4.42 29.22 -11.23
CA ILE A 729 -5.59 29.52 -12.06
C ILE A 729 -5.40 28.96 -13.48
N VAL A 730 -4.21 29.12 -14.06
CA VAL A 730 -3.87 28.55 -15.36
C VAL A 730 -3.96 27.02 -15.34
N ALA A 731 -3.40 26.38 -14.31
CA ALA A 731 -3.51 24.94 -14.11
C ALA A 731 -4.97 24.47 -14.04
N GLN A 732 -5.81 25.16 -13.24
CA GLN A 732 -7.23 24.82 -13.07
C GLN A 732 -8.00 24.90 -14.39
N ASN A 733 -7.74 25.90 -15.22
CA ASN A 733 -8.35 26.00 -16.56
C ASN A 733 -7.95 24.80 -17.44
N HIS A 734 -6.67 24.40 -17.41
CA HIS A 734 -6.21 23.24 -18.17
C HIS A 734 -6.72 21.91 -17.61
N ILE A 735 -6.93 21.81 -16.30
CA ILE A 735 -7.57 20.67 -15.65
C ILE A 735 -9.03 20.56 -16.09
N ALA A 736 -9.77 21.68 -16.14
CA ALA A 736 -11.15 21.69 -16.64
C ALA A 736 -11.23 21.24 -18.11
N ASP A 737 -10.35 21.74 -18.97
CA ASP A 737 -10.23 21.28 -20.36
C ASP A 737 -9.96 19.75 -20.44
N LEU A 738 -9.12 19.24 -19.53
CA LEU A 738 -8.78 17.82 -19.47
C LEU A 738 -9.96 16.96 -19.00
N GLU A 739 -10.66 17.38 -17.94
CA GLU A 739 -11.85 16.69 -17.44
C GLU A 739 -12.95 16.59 -18.50
N GLU A 740 -13.18 17.67 -19.24
CA GLU A 740 -14.11 17.67 -20.37
C GLU A 740 -13.67 16.68 -21.46
N ALA A 741 -12.37 16.66 -21.79
CA ALA A 741 -11.81 15.73 -22.77
C ALA A 741 -11.94 14.26 -22.33
N VAL A 742 -11.75 13.96 -21.04
CA VAL A 742 -11.90 12.61 -20.48
C VAL A 742 -13.34 12.14 -20.56
N ILE A 743 -14.31 13.00 -20.21
CA ILE A 743 -15.74 12.68 -20.33
C ILE A 743 -16.11 12.44 -21.79
N ARG A 744 -15.70 13.35 -22.69
CA ARG A 744 -16.01 13.26 -24.12
C ARG A 744 -15.35 12.06 -24.80
N GLY A 745 -14.18 11.64 -24.31
CA GLY A 745 -13.42 10.53 -24.88
C GLY A 745 -14.06 9.15 -24.66
N GLU A 746 -15.02 9.04 -23.72
CA GLU A 746 -15.77 7.82 -23.38
C GLU A 746 -14.93 6.59 -23.00
N PHE A 747 -13.60 6.69 -22.90
CA PHE A 747 -12.71 5.56 -22.59
C PHE A 747 -13.08 4.81 -21.31
N LEU A 748 -13.47 5.55 -20.26
CA LEU A 748 -13.91 4.96 -19.00
C LEU A 748 -15.22 4.20 -19.18
N GLN A 749 -16.18 4.78 -19.90
CA GLN A 749 -17.46 4.14 -20.18
C GLN A 749 -17.27 2.90 -21.06
N GLU A 750 -16.45 2.96 -22.11
CA GLU A 750 -16.14 1.80 -22.96
C GLU A 750 -15.51 0.65 -22.17
N THR A 751 -14.65 0.95 -21.19
CA THR A 751 -13.89 -0.04 -20.43
C THR A 751 -14.67 -0.62 -19.24
N TYR A 752 -15.49 0.21 -18.60
CA TYR A 752 -16.09 -0.09 -17.30
C TYR A 752 -17.62 -0.14 -17.29
N TYR A 753 -18.30 0.01 -18.43
CA TYR A 753 -19.74 -0.15 -18.45
C TYR A 753 -20.14 -1.51 -17.89
N PHE A 754 -21.23 -1.54 -17.14
CA PHE A 754 -21.73 -2.77 -16.53
C PHE A 754 -22.60 -3.54 -17.53
N ASP A 755 -22.31 -4.82 -17.72
CA ASP A 755 -23.10 -5.73 -18.53
C ASP A 755 -23.49 -6.97 -17.70
N PRO A 756 -24.76 -7.07 -17.26
CA PRO A 756 -25.19 -8.21 -16.45
C PRO A 756 -25.16 -9.54 -17.22
N ASP A 757 -25.24 -9.51 -18.55
CA ASP A 757 -25.37 -10.71 -19.39
C ASP A 757 -24.00 -11.29 -19.80
N VAL A 758 -22.91 -10.57 -19.50
CA VAL A 758 -21.55 -11.08 -19.70
C VAL A 758 -21.26 -12.17 -18.67
N VAL A 759 -20.89 -13.34 -19.16
CA VAL A 759 -20.39 -14.46 -18.37
C VAL A 759 -18.90 -14.58 -18.62
N ASP A 760 -18.08 -14.28 -17.61
CA ASP A 760 -16.64 -14.48 -17.72
C ASP A 760 -16.32 -15.97 -17.88
N LYS A 761 -15.42 -16.28 -18.81
CA LYS A 761 -14.82 -17.61 -18.93
C LYS A 761 -13.52 -17.64 -18.14
N ALA A 762 -13.16 -18.79 -17.59
CA ALA A 762 -11.85 -18.97 -17.01
C ALA A 762 -10.79 -18.58 -18.06
N PRO A 763 -9.81 -17.72 -17.70
CA PRO A 763 -8.81 -17.25 -18.64
C PRO A 763 -7.97 -18.45 -19.13
N LEU A 764 -7.96 -18.66 -20.44
CA LEU A 764 -7.08 -19.60 -21.12
C LEU A 764 -6.02 -18.76 -21.82
N PHE A 765 -4.76 -18.95 -21.42
CA PHE A 765 -3.62 -18.30 -22.07
C PHE A 765 -3.15 -19.15 -23.23
N THR A 766 -3.06 -18.52 -24.40
CA THR A 766 -2.16 -18.97 -25.45
C THR A 766 -0.71 -18.70 -25.02
N PRO A 767 0.27 -19.50 -25.48
CA PRO A 767 1.69 -19.23 -25.26
C PRO A 767 2.10 -17.81 -25.69
N GLU A 768 1.48 -17.28 -26.73
CA GLU A 768 1.70 -15.92 -27.23
C GLU A 768 1.14 -14.84 -26.29
N GLU A 769 -0.04 -15.05 -25.70
CA GLU A 769 -0.57 -14.15 -24.66
C GLU A 769 0.24 -14.23 -23.37
N GLU A 770 0.83 -15.38 -23.07
CA GLU A 770 1.74 -15.55 -21.93
C GLU A 770 3.07 -14.82 -22.18
N GLU A 771 3.65 -14.94 -23.38
CA GLU A 771 4.84 -14.17 -23.77
C GLU A 771 4.52 -12.68 -23.77
N PHE A 772 3.38 -12.27 -24.34
CA PHE A 772 2.96 -10.87 -24.38
C PHE A 772 2.70 -10.30 -22.98
N ALA A 773 2.02 -11.02 -22.09
CA ALA A 773 1.83 -10.63 -20.70
C ALA A 773 3.18 -10.44 -19.96
N ARG A 774 4.23 -11.16 -20.39
CA ARG A 774 5.61 -11.06 -19.88
C ARG A 774 6.46 -10.00 -20.60
N THR A 775 5.93 -9.28 -21.60
CA THR A 775 6.66 -8.16 -22.25
C THR A 775 6.49 -6.81 -21.57
N GLY A 776 5.51 -6.64 -20.68
CA GLY A 776 5.24 -5.37 -19.99
C GLY A 776 4.41 -4.38 -20.80
N MET A 777 4.06 -4.67 -22.06
CA MET A 777 3.31 -3.78 -22.96
C MET A 777 1.77 -3.92 -22.88
N PHE A 778 1.23 -4.52 -21.82
CA PHE A 778 -0.20 -4.83 -21.73
C PHE A 778 -1.02 -3.68 -21.12
N ILE A 779 -2.06 -3.23 -21.83
CA ILE A 779 -3.05 -2.24 -21.34
C ILE A 779 -4.30 -2.97 -20.88
N GLU A 780 -4.86 -2.58 -19.74
CA GLU A 780 -6.07 -3.16 -19.13
C GLU A 780 -7.38 -2.93 -19.94
N ALA A 781 -7.31 -2.96 -21.26
CA ALA A 781 -8.45 -2.88 -22.16
C ALA A 781 -8.57 -4.16 -22.98
N ALA A 782 -9.10 -5.21 -22.34
CA ALA A 782 -9.69 -6.38 -22.98
C ALA A 782 -10.85 -6.89 -22.13
#